data_AF-A0A927H4X1-F1
#
_entry.id   AF-A0A927H4X1-F1
#
_cell.length_a   1.000
_cell.length_b   1.000
_cell.length_c   1.000
_cell.angle_alpha   90.00
_cell.angle_beta   90.00
_cell.angle_gamma   90.00
#
_symmetry.space_group_name_H-M   'P 1'
#
loop_
_entity.id
_entity.type
_entity.pdbx_description
1 polymer ?
#
loop_
_entity_poly.entity_id
_entity_poly.type
_entity_poly.pdbx_seq_one_letter_code
_entity_poly.pdbx_strand_id
1 'polypeptide(L)'
;MAGFTEKGFKLEASVAGTMAGMLPAAGPAGAAIATVIGGVAFIMEVLEWLENDTSVQDALRDMQKQIDGIIFVLNLLDQRMDELVNQVAIESNRQTNRDLLDYLDEIRTANLALQSPARDLEAAVRTANEAGITLDKFIRNDFDIWRWTDVVSKDVFNPQTGSTHAVTSLAPQQFKHLPTLPVYAMAVLTWLAAREKVVQLGAKERLDDDAGRIARHLAAVSVRPGFDKYADGELGAPESIAENIKWQIRAFAIAGSAHPVNRVCNWFFEVQNWMDGDLKRGDHFDLTMESDHVLCTVDPATLGAPSLELDAESASGIDMLQGLAETLEHVSSAGTLKKPFIGQFPTTEVYAPAVLYVIAQNADLHWYRNEEASRPGGSAEWKGPVKIGNGWGDFTSVFSGGGAAVYGIRPDGKLMWYGHDGFFEGTGKWRGEPREVGHGWQGFKSVFSGGEHVIYGIQPNGDLIWYRHDGASYGGDVTTWAPSVKVGNGWGDFVKVFSGGGGVIYAIRQDGVLERHVHTGYLQGTLEWEARDEIGTGWNGFQAVVAAGDGVIYAFTRDGKVLWYRYGKRKKPAAGTKWDWKHIREIAYLEPAPTRETAVTDAVWKKIRFTDIPVLPDTATDAADWKKRQFIELERNPLITELMTMTWEGPVEIKRGLPGFRSVFPLMNAPFRGPN
;
A
#
# COMPACT_ATOMS: atom_id res chain seq x y z
N MET A 1 -33.82 -12.05 15.89
CA MET A 1 -34.86 -11.15 16.43
C MET A 1 -35.43 -10.38 15.25
N ALA A 2 -36.72 -10.07 15.26
CA ALA A 2 -37.33 -9.37 14.14
C ALA A 2 -36.80 -7.94 14.09
N GLY A 3 -36.28 -7.51 12.94
CA GLY A 3 -35.81 -6.14 12.77
C GLY A 3 -36.97 -5.16 12.81
N PHE A 4 -36.70 -3.91 13.19
CA PHE A 4 -37.72 -2.86 13.25
C PHE A 4 -37.32 -1.69 12.35
N THR A 5 -38.32 -1.01 11.81
CA THR A 5 -38.18 0.28 11.11
C THR A 5 -38.26 1.44 12.10
N GLU A 6 -37.87 2.64 11.67
CA GLU A 6 -37.99 3.88 12.44
C GLU A 6 -39.40 4.09 13.05
N LYS A 7 -40.45 3.72 12.29
CA LYS A 7 -41.85 3.85 12.72
C LYS A 7 -42.33 2.74 13.66
N GLY A 8 -41.41 1.91 14.16
CA GLY A 8 -41.71 0.77 15.02
C GLY A 8 -42.37 -0.42 14.32
N PHE A 9 -42.53 -0.38 12.99
CA PHE A 9 -43.03 -1.54 12.24
C PHE A 9 -41.97 -2.62 12.17
N LYS A 10 -42.40 -3.88 12.27
CA LYS A 10 -41.52 -5.03 12.08
C LYS A 10 -41.09 -5.12 10.62
N LEU A 11 -39.80 -5.17 10.37
CA LEU A 11 -39.20 -5.40 9.06
C LEU A 11 -39.27 -6.89 8.73
N GLU A 12 -39.98 -7.24 7.65
CA GLU A 12 -40.09 -8.63 7.19
C GLU A 12 -39.04 -8.93 6.11
N ALA A 13 -38.78 -7.98 5.21
CA ALA A 13 -37.71 -8.07 4.23
C ALA A 13 -37.23 -6.68 3.77
N SER A 14 -35.92 -6.55 3.53
CA SER A 14 -35.29 -5.38 2.92
C SER A 14 -34.23 -5.81 1.92
N VAL A 15 -33.95 -4.97 0.93
CA VAL A 15 -32.89 -5.23 -0.05
C VAL A 15 -31.51 -5.30 0.62
N ALA A 16 -31.24 -4.43 1.59
CA ALA A 16 -30.00 -4.45 2.36
C ALA A 16 -29.83 -5.77 3.16
N GLY A 17 -30.89 -6.27 3.80
CA GLY A 17 -30.86 -7.56 4.50
C GLY A 17 -30.69 -8.74 3.55
N THR A 18 -31.36 -8.73 2.40
CA THR A 18 -31.20 -9.75 1.36
C THR A 18 -29.77 -9.78 0.82
N MET A 19 -29.18 -8.61 0.55
CA MET A 19 -27.77 -8.46 0.15
C MET A 19 -26.82 -9.02 1.20
N ALA A 20 -26.99 -8.66 2.48
CA ALA A 20 -26.17 -9.16 3.58
C ALA A 20 -26.18 -10.70 3.66
N GLY A 21 -27.33 -11.33 3.41
CA GLY A 21 -27.47 -12.79 3.34
C GLY A 21 -26.82 -13.45 2.11
N MET A 22 -26.51 -12.71 1.05
CA MET A 22 -25.84 -13.22 -0.16
C MET A 22 -24.32 -13.22 -0.06
N LEU A 23 -23.75 -12.34 0.77
CA LEU A 23 -22.30 -12.11 0.87
C LEU A 23 -21.48 -13.39 1.07
N PRO A 24 -21.89 -14.35 1.91
CA PRO A 24 -21.12 -15.58 2.10
C PRO A 24 -21.12 -16.50 0.86
N ALA A 25 -22.11 -16.38 -0.03
CA ALA A 25 -22.27 -17.21 -1.22
C ALA A 25 -21.59 -16.64 -2.49
N ALA A 26 -21.18 -15.37 -2.46
CA ALA A 26 -20.63 -14.66 -3.62
C ALA A 26 -19.12 -14.95 -3.89
N GLY A 27 -18.48 -15.79 -3.07
CA GLY A 27 -17.04 -16.12 -3.18
C GLY A 27 -16.11 -14.97 -2.76
N PRO A 28 -14.77 -15.15 -2.78
CA PRO A 28 -13.82 -14.20 -2.20
C PRO A 28 -13.84 -12.80 -2.86
N ALA A 29 -14.00 -12.72 -4.18
CA ALA A 29 -14.07 -11.46 -4.91
C ALA A 29 -15.43 -10.74 -4.73
N GLY A 30 -16.54 -11.48 -4.66
CA GLY A 30 -17.86 -10.91 -4.40
C GLY A 30 -18.10 -10.52 -2.93
N ALA A 31 -17.49 -11.26 -1.99
CA ALA A 31 -17.61 -11.01 -0.54
C ALA A 31 -16.76 -9.82 -0.06
N ALA A 32 -15.62 -9.54 -0.72
CA ALA A 32 -14.71 -8.46 -0.35
C ALA A 32 -15.32 -7.05 -0.51
N ILE A 33 -16.19 -6.83 -1.50
CA ILE A 33 -16.79 -5.50 -1.75
C ILE A 33 -18.16 -5.37 -1.10
N ALA A 34 -18.94 -6.45 -1.13
CA ALA A 34 -20.32 -6.39 -0.67
C ALA A 34 -20.39 -6.44 0.87
N THR A 35 -19.26 -6.73 1.55
CA THR A 35 -19.01 -6.25 2.92
C THR A 35 -18.36 -4.86 2.86
N VAL A 36 -19.07 -3.84 3.33
CA VAL A 36 -18.61 -2.44 3.34
C VAL A 36 -17.24 -2.28 4.05
N ILE A 37 -16.92 -3.16 5.00
CA ILE A 37 -15.62 -3.22 5.71
C ILE A 37 -14.45 -3.54 4.74
N GLY A 38 -14.62 -4.44 3.77
CA GLY A 38 -13.57 -4.72 2.77
C GLY A 38 -13.46 -3.62 1.70
N GLY A 39 -14.56 -2.90 1.44
CA GLY A 39 -14.59 -1.73 0.56
C GLY A 39 -13.70 -0.58 1.04
N VAL A 40 -13.63 -0.30 2.35
CA VAL A 40 -12.81 0.80 2.89
C VAL A 40 -11.32 0.63 2.56
N ALA A 41 -10.75 -0.55 2.86
CA ALA A 41 -9.33 -0.83 2.61
C ALA A 41 -8.99 -0.75 1.11
N PHE A 42 -9.87 -1.29 0.26
CA PHE A 42 -9.74 -1.23 -1.19
C PHE A 42 -9.77 0.22 -1.72
N ILE A 43 -10.73 1.04 -1.27
CA ILE A 43 -10.84 2.44 -1.71
C ILE A 43 -9.60 3.24 -1.31
N MET A 44 -9.10 3.07 -0.08
CA MET A 44 -7.89 3.76 0.37
C MET A 44 -6.65 3.32 -0.40
N GLU A 45 -6.52 2.03 -0.72
CA GLU A 45 -5.43 1.49 -1.54
C GLU A 45 -5.48 2.01 -2.98
N VAL A 46 -6.66 2.05 -3.60
CA VAL A 46 -6.84 2.60 -4.96
C VAL A 46 -6.58 4.10 -4.99
N LEU A 47 -7.04 4.85 -3.99
CA LEU A 47 -6.74 6.28 -3.87
C LEU A 47 -5.23 6.51 -3.75
N GLU A 48 -4.53 5.75 -2.91
CA GLU A 48 -3.07 5.81 -2.80
C GLU A 48 -2.39 5.50 -4.15
N TRP A 49 -2.89 4.52 -4.90
CA TRP A 49 -2.35 4.20 -6.22
C TRP A 49 -2.65 5.26 -7.28
N LEU A 50 -3.81 5.91 -7.23
CA LEU A 50 -4.20 7.00 -8.14
C LEU A 50 -3.41 8.29 -7.86
N GLU A 51 -2.94 8.49 -6.64
CA GLU A 51 -2.02 9.58 -6.27
C GLU A 51 -0.61 9.40 -6.86
N ASN A 52 -0.25 8.20 -7.36
CA ASN A 52 1.11 7.86 -7.78
C ASN A 52 1.21 7.32 -9.23
N ASP A 53 2.04 7.94 -10.05
CA ASP A 53 2.13 7.69 -11.51
C ASP A 53 2.54 6.24 -11.89
N THR A 54 3.25 5.52 -11.03
CA THR A 54 3.73 4.16 -11.31
C THR A 54 2.67 3.08 -11.11
N SER A 55 1.59 3.38 -10.38
CA SER A 55 0.57 2.41 -9.94
C SER A 55 -0.81 2.65 -10.55
N VAL A 56 -1.01 3.72 -11.33
CA VAL A 56 -2.33 4.05 -11.92
C VAL A 56 -2.91 2.91 -12.75
N GLN A 57 -2.07 2.18 -13.51
CA GLN A 57 -2.55 1.05 -14.30
C GLN A 57 -2.98 -0.15 -13.45
N ASP A 58 -2.34 -0.35 -12.30
CA ASP A 58 -2.73 -1.38 -11.36
C ASP A 58 -4.03 -1.00 -10.64
N ALA A 59 -4.20 0.29 -10.31
CA ALA A 59 -5.47 0.83 -9.82
C ALA A 59 -6.63 0.62 -10.79
N LEU A 60 -6.46 0.98 -12.06
CA LEU A 60 -7.50 0.80 -13.09
C LEU A 60 -7.86 -0.68 -13.28
N ARG A 61 -6.89 -1.59 -13.19
CA ARG A 61 -7.11 -3.03 -13.27
C ARG A 61 -7.85 -3.57 -12.06
N ASP A 62 -7.52 -3.10 -10.86
CA ASP A 62 -8.21 -3.56 -9.66
C ASP A 62 -9.64 -3.01 -9.59
N MET A 63 -9.84 -1.73 -9.91
CA MET A 63 -11.18 -1.15 -10.11
C MET A 63 -12.00 -1.95 -11.13
N GLN A 64 -11.40 -2.41 -12.23
CA GLN A 64 -12.10 -3.25 -13.21
C GLN A 64 -12.61 -4.56 -12.60
N LYS A 65 -11.76 -5.25 -11.82
CA LYS A 65 -12.14 -6.49 -11.13
C LYS A 65 -13.26 -6.23 -10.13
N GLN A 66 -13.19 -5.12 -9.40
CA GLN A 66 -14.23 -4.76 -8.44
C GLN A 66 -15.57 -4.46 -9.14
N ILE A 67 -15.56 -3.68 -10.23
CA ILE A 67 -16.76 -3.42 -11.04
C ILE A 67 -17.40 -4.73 -11.51
N ASP A 68 -16.60 -5.66 -12.04
CA ASP A 68 -17.09 -6.97 -12.48
C ASP A 68 -17.67 -7.79 -11.31
N GLY A 69 -17.08 -7.69 -10.12
CA GLY A 69 -17.58 -8.30 -8.88
C GLY A 69 -18.93 -7.71 -8.43
N ILE A 70 -19.09 -6.39 -8.49
CA ILE A 70 -20.35 -5.72 -8.13
C ILE A 70 -21.45 -6.11 -9.12
N ILE A 71 -21.15 -6.14 -10.43
CA ILE A 71 -22.11 -6.59 -11.46
C ILE A 71 -22.59 -8.01 -11.16
N PHE A 72 -21.68 -8.91 -10.77
CA PHE A 72 -22.06 -10.27 -10.37
C PHE A 72 -23.04 -10.26 -9.19
N VAL A 73 -22.75 -9.48 -8.15
CA VAL A 73 -23.61 -9.39 -6.95
C VAL A 73 -24.98 -8.79 -7.27
N LEU A 74 -25.06 -7.73 -8.08
CA LEU A 74 -26.35 -7.14 -8.47
C LEU A 74 -27.21 -8.07 -9.33
N ASN A 75 -26.59 -8.90 -10.17
CA ASN A 75 -27.30 -9.93 -10.92
C ASN A 75 -27.82 -11.05 -10.00
N LEU A 76 -27.04 -11.43 -8.98
CA LEU A 76 -27.51 -12.38 -7.96
C LEU A 76 -28.65 -11.77 -7.12
N LEU A 77 -28.57 -10.48 -6.81
CA LEU A 77 -29.63 -9.75 -6.14
C LEU A 77 -30.93 -9.82 -6.93
N ASP A 78 -30.90 -9.52 -8.23
CA ASP A 78 -32.07 -9.57 -9.11
C ASP A 78 -32.78 -10.94 -9.10
N GLN A 79 -32.00 -12.03 -9.08
CA GLN A 79 -32.51 -13.41 -9.03
C GLN A 79 -33.24 -13.73 -7.72
N ARG A 80 -32.81 -13.14 -6.61
CA ARG A 80 -33.43 -13.38 -5.29
C ARG A 80 -34.45 -12.31 -4.91
N MET A 81 -34.66 -11.28 -5.74
CA MET A 81 -35.72 -10.30 -5.47
C MET A 81 -37.11 -10.94 -5.42
N ASP A 82 -37.32 -12.09 -6.07
CA ASP A 82 -38.57 -12.87 -5.98
C ASP A 82 -38.85 -13.42 -4.57
N GLU A 83 -37.86 -13.42 -3.66
CA GLU A 83 -38.05 -13.75 -2.24
C GLU A 83 -38.79 -12.64 -1.47
N LEU A 84 -38.93 -11.44 -2.04
CA LEU A 84 -39.72 -10.36 -1.44
C LEU A 84 -41.22 -10.69 -1.52
N VAL A 85 -41.92 -10.56 -0.39
CA VAL A 85 -43.30 -11.04 -0.24
C VAL A 85 -44.35 -10.23 -1.04
N ASN A 86 -43.98 -9.07 -1.60
CA ASN A 86 -44.92 -8.16 -2.27
C ASN A 86 -44.46 -7.75 -3.68
N GLN A 87 -45.32 -7.97 -4.68
CA GLN A 87 -45.04 -7.70 -6.10
C GLN A 87 -44.68 -6.24 -6.40
N VAL A 88 -45.31 -5.27 -5.72
CA VAL A 88 -44.99 -3.84 -5.93
C VAL A 88 -43.59 -3.50 -5.42
N ALA A 89 -43.16 -4.11 -4.31
CA ALA A 89 -41.80 -3.97 -3.81
C ALA A 89 -40.78 -4.62 -4.77
N ILE A 90 -41.11 -5.81 -5.30
CA ILE A 90 -40.28 -6.51 -6.30
C ILE A 90 -40.07 -5.62 -7.53
N GLU A 91 -41.15 -5.12 -8.12
CA GLU A 91 -41.08 -4.30 -9.34
C GLU A 91 -40.28 -3.02 -9.14
N SER A 92 -40.55 -2.30 -8.03
CA SER A 92 -39.82 -1.08 -7.69
C SER A 92 -38.33 -1.35 -7.47
N ASN A 93 -37.97 -2.35 -6.67
CA ASN A 93 -36.58 -2.64 -6.35
C ASN A 93 -35.81 -3.18 -7.58
N ARG A 94 -36.47 -3.97 -8.44
CA ARG A 94 -35.89 -4.43 -9.71
C ARG A 94 -35.59 -3.27 -10.65
N GLN A 95 -36.46 -2.24 -10.68
CA GLN A 95 -36.19 -1.06 -11.48
C GLN A 95 -34.91 -0.35 -11.00
N THR A 96 -34.82 -0.06 -9.70
CA THR A 96 -33.63 0.55 -9.10
C THR A 96 -32.36 -0.28 -9.37
N ASN A 97 -32.44 -1.61 -9.28
CA ASN A 97 -31.31 -2.49 -9.56
C ASN A 97 -30.88 -2.50 -11.03
N ARG A 98 -31.82 -2.42 -11.97
CA ARG A 98 -31.52 -2.24 -13.40
C ARG A 98 -30.82 -0.92 -13.64
N ASP A 99 -31.31 0.16 -13.04
CA ASP A 99 -30.68 1.48 -13.17
C ASP A 99 -29.24 1.46 -12.64
N LEU A 100 -28.98 0.77 -11.52
CA LEU A 100 -27.61 0.57 -10.99
C LEU A 100 -26.71 -0.27 -11.91
N LEU A 101 -27.24 -1.32 -12.53
CA LEU A 101 -26.50 -2.13 -13.52
C LEU A 101 -26.13 -1.29 -14.74
N ASP A 102 -27.04 -0.45 -15.23
CA ASP A 102 -26.78 0.47 -16.33
C ASP A 102 -25.69 1.48 -15.96
N TYR A 103 -25.72 2.03 -14.73
CA TYR A 103 -24.69 2.95 -14.26
C TYR A 103 -23.33 2.26 -14.15
N LEU A 104 -23.29 1.00 -13.67
CA LEU A 104 -22.05 0.22 -13.62
C LEU A 104 -21.48 -0.06 -15.01
N ASP A 105 -22.31 -0.33 -16.02
CA ASP A 105 -21.82 -0.57 -17.38
C ASP A 105 -21.20 0.70 -18.00
N GLU A 106 -21.78 1.87 -17.73
CA GLU A 106 -21.18 3.17 -18.08
C GLU A 106 -19.83 3.38 -17.36
N ILE A 107 -19.75 3.10 -16.05
CA ILE A 107 -18.52 3.19 -15.25
C ILE A 107 -17.46 2.22 -15.80
N ARG A 108 -17.86 0.98 -16.09
CA ARG A 108 -17.00 -0.06 -16.66
C ARG A 108 -16.41 0.38 -17.99
N THR A 109 -17.23 0.95 -18.86
CA THR A 109 -16.83 1.46 -20.18
C THR A 109 -15.82 2.61 -20.03
N ALA A 110 -16.07 3.55 -19.12
CA ALA A 110 -15.13 4.63 -18.82
C ALA A 110 -13.80 4.09 -18.27
N ASN A 111 -13.84 3.14 -17.33
CA ASN A 111 -12.63 2.53 -16.76
C ASN A 111 -11.78 1.79 -17.81
N LEU A 112 -12.42 1.05 -18.72
CA LEU A 112 -11.74 0.40 -19.85
C LEU A 112 -11.09 1.40 -20.81
N ALA A 113 -11.74 2.54 -21.07
CA ALA A 113 -11.17 3.60 -21.89
C ALA A 113 -9.91 4.21 -21.25
N LEU A 114 -9.85 4.28 -19.92
CA LEU A 114 -8.69 4.81 -19.19
C LEU A 114 -7.46 3.89 -19.26
N GLN A 115 -7.66 2.57 -19.35
CA GLN A 115 -6.58 1.58 -19.47
C GLN A 115 -5.84 1.64 -20.82
N SER A 116 -6.42 2.31 -21.83
CA SER A 116 -5.77 2.44 -23.13
C SER A 116 -4.61 3.47 -23.07
N PRO A 117 -3.41 3.13 -23.59
CA PRO A 117 -2.20 3.95 -23.48
C PRO A 117 -2.19 5.21 -24.37
N ALA A 118 -3.28 5.49 -25.08
CA ALA A 118 -3.34 6.65 -25.97
C ALA A 118 -3.32 7.96 -25.15
N ARG A 119 -2.35 8.83 -25.46
CA ARG A 119 -2.31 10.25 -25.05
C ARG A 119 -3.36 11.10 -25.78
N ASP A 120 -4.48 10.49 -26.15
CA ASP A 120 -5.55 11.17 -26.88
C ASP A 120 -6.32 12.07 -25.90
N LEU A 121 -6.05 13.37 -25.99
CA LEU A 121 -6.70 14.38 -25.18
C LEU A 121 -8.22 14.42 -25.42
N GLU A 122 -8.68 14.21 -26.65
CA GLU A 122 -10.12 14.23 -26.97
C GLU A 122 -10.83 13.03 -26.32
N ALA A 123 -10.20 11.85 -26.36
CA ALA A 123 -10.73 10.69 -25.66
C ALA A 123 -10.73 10.89 -24.14
N ALA A 124 -9.65 11.44 -23.56
CA ALA A 124 -9.57 11.68 -22.12
C ALA A 124 -10.63 12.67 -21.63
N VAL A 125 -10.82 13.78 -22.34
CA VAL A 125 -11.84 14.80 -22.02
C VAL A 125 -13.24 14.20 -22.12
N ARG A 126 -13.53 13.47 -23.20
CA ARG A 126 -14.83 12.80 -23.39
C ARG A 126 -15.10 11.82 -22.25
N THR A 127 -14.16 10.93 -21.94
CA THR A 127 -14.31 9.95 -20.86
C THR A 127 -14.50 10.62 -19.49
N ALA A 128 -13.79 11.71 -19.20
CA ALA A 128 -13.95 12.44 -17.94
C ALA A 128 -15.34 13.10 -17.82
N ASN A 129 -15.84 13.71 -18.90
CA ASN A 129 -17.16 14.33 -18.89
C ASN A 129 -18.29 13.28 -18.84
N GLU A 130 -18.17 12.17 -19.59
CA GLU A 130 -19.11 11.05 -19.54
C GLU A 130 -19.16 10.40 -18.14
N ALA A 131 -18.01 10.08 -17.55
CA ALA A 131 -17.93 9.55 -16.19
C ALA A 131 -18.52 10.54 -15.16
N GLY A 132 -18.33 11.83 -15.37
CA GLY A 132 -18.91 12.88 -14.52
C GLY A 132 -20.43 12.92 -14.60
N ILE A 133 -21.01 12.76 -15.79
CA ILE A 133 -22.46 12.69 -15.98
C ILE A 133 -23.04 11.47 -15.29
N THR A 134 -22.41 10.30 -15.40
CA THR A 134 -22.81 9.08 -14.70
C THR A 134 -22.74 9.26 -13.19
N LEU A 135 -21.65 9.85 -12.68
CA LEU A 135 -21.48 10.15 -11.26
C LEU A 135 -22.58 11.09 -10.72
N ASP A 136 -22.95 12.13 -11.47
CA ASP A 136 -24.00 13.07 -11.07
C ASP A 136 -25.36 12.37 -10.87
N LYS A 137 -25.63 11.22 -11.52
CA LYS A 137 -26.91 10.51 -11.38
C LYS A 137 -27.18 10.04 -9.95
N PHE A 138 -26.14 9.79 -9.14
CA PHE A 138 -26.27 9.27 -7.78
C PHE A 138 -26.82 10.28 -6.76
N ILE A 139 -26.76 11.57 -7.08
CA ILE A 139 -27.16 12.65 -6.15
C ILE A 139 -28.29 13.51 -6.73
N ARG A 140 -28.89 13.09 -7.85
CA ARG A 140 -30.06 13.74 -8.44
C ARG A 140 -31.32 13.40 -7.65
N ASN A 141 -32.36 14.21 -7.85
CA ASN A 141 -33.72 13.98 -7.34
C ASN A 141 -33.78 13.60 -5.85
N ASP A 142 -32.99 14.25 -5.00
CA ASP A 142 -32.96 13.96 -3.56
C ASP A 142 -32.60 12.49 -3.25
N PHE A 143 -31.51 12.03 -3.87
CA PHE A 143 -30.90 10.71 -3.68
C PHE A 143 -31.84 9.54 -4.03
N ASP A 144 -32.66 9.68 -5.08
CA ASP A 144 -33.66 8.67 -5.48
C ASP A 144 -33.09 7.25 -5.63
N ILE A 145 -31.91 7.09 -6.22
CA ILE A 145 -31.23 5.80 -6.44
C ILE A 145 -30.77 5.12 -5.14
N TRP A 146 -30.80 5.84 -4.01
CA TRP A 146 -30.50 5.31 -2.67
C TRP A 146 -31.76 4.85 -1.94
N ARG A 147 -32.95 5.10 -2.49
CA ARG A 147 -34.23 4.89 -1.82
C ARG A 147 -34.91 3.62 -2.35
N TRP A 148 -35.05 2.64 -1.48
CA TRP A 148 -35.58 1.30 -1.78
C TRP A 148 -36.94 1.08 -1.10
N THR A 149 -37.66 0.05 -1.54
CA THR A 149 -38.95 -0.34 -0.96
C THR A 149 -38.78 -1.55 -0.05
N ASP A 150 -39.08 -1.37 1.24
CA ASP A 150 -39.08 -2.43 2.24
C ASP A 150 -40.48 -3.05 2.40
N VAL A 151 -40.49 -4.31 2.82
CA VAL A 151 -41.71 -5.02 3.23
C VAL A 151 -41.76 -5.07 4.74
N VAL A 152 -42.82 -4.50 5.32
CA VAL A 152 -43.00 -4.38 6.76
C VAL A 152 -44.31 -5.02 7.21
N SER A 153 -44.41 -5.35 8.48
CA SER A 153 -45.63 -5.84 9.11
C SER A 153 -46.16 -4.81 10.10
N LYS A 154 -47.47 -4.52 10.00
CA LYS A 154 -48.18 -3.58 10.86
C LYS A 154 -49.25 -4.31 11.65
N ASP A 155 -49.26 -4.09 12.95
CA ASP A 155 -50.31 -4.59 13.83
C ASP A 155 -51.58 -3.75 13.65
N VAL A 156 -52.65 -4.41 13.19
CA VAL A 156 -53.97 -3.79 13.01
C VAL A 156 -54.90 -4.29 14.09
N PHE A 157 -55.35 -3.37 14.94
CA PHE A 157 -56.36 -3.64 15.96
C PHE A 157 -57.74 -3.72 15.32
N ASN A 158 -58.45 -4.83 15.55
CA ASN A 158 -59.84 -4.97 15.17
C ASN A 158 -60.74 -4.59 16.37
N PRO A 159 -61.43 -3.43 16.33
CA PRO A 159 -62.27 -2.98 17.44
C PRO A 159 -63.53 -3.82 17.66
N GLN A 160 -63.91 -4.66 16.70
CA GLN A 160 -65.10 -5.51 16.78
C GLN A 160 -64.80 -6.85 17.48
N THR A 161 -63.57 -7.36 17.37
CA THR A 161 -63.14 -8.63 17.96
C THR A 161 -62.20 -8.45 19.14
N GLY A 162 -61.66 -7.24 19.35
CA GLY A 162 -60.64 -6.96 20.37
C GLY A 162 -59.27 -7.61 20.07
N SER A 163 -59.09 -8.20 18.89
CA SER A 163 -57.87 -8.90 18.50
C SER A 163 -56.97 -8.01 17.63
N THR A 164 -55.66 -8.23 17.74
CA THR A 164 -54.64 -7.57 16.91
C THR A 164 -54.06 -8.59 15.95
N HIS A 165 -53.98 -8.25 14.66
CA HIS A 165 -53.40 -9.12 13.64
C HIS A 165 -52.38 -8.36 12.82
N ALA A 166 -51.28 -9.03 12.50
CA ALA A 166 -50.18 -8.49 11.71
C ALA A 166 -50.54 -8.50 10.21
N VAL A 167 -50.44 -7.34 9.55
CA VAL A 167 -50.75 -7.16 8.13
C VAL A 167 -49.50 -6.68 7.39
N THR A 168 -49.17 -7.36 6.30
CA THR A 168 -48.07 -6.97 5.40
C THR A 168 -48.37 -5.63 4.72
N SER A 169 -47.41 -4.72 4.76
CA SER A 169 -47.48 -3.38 4.18
C SER A 169 -46.14 -3.03 3.52
N LEU A 170 -46.13 -1.93 2.78
CA LEU A 170 -44.94 -1.41 2.11
C LEU A 170 -44.44 -0.17 2.82
N ALA A 171 -43.12 -0.07 2.95
CA ALA A 171 -42.42 1.16 3.31
C ALA A 171 -41.59 1.58 2.09
N PRO A 172 -42.14 2.42 1.20
CA PRO A 172 -41.39 2.91 0.04
C PRO A 172 -40.39 3.99 0.47
N GLN A 173 -39.44 4.29 -0.42
CA GLN A 173 -38.52 5.42 -0.32
C GLN A 173 -37.60 5.38 0.92
N GLN A 174 -37.24 4.19 1.39
CA GLN A 174 -36.34 4.00 2.53
C GLN A 174 -34.89 4.08 2.06
N PHE A 175 -34.10 4.96 2.68
CA PHE A 175 -32.69 5.10 2.34
C PHE A 175 -31.92 3.82 2.68
N LYS A 176 -31.11 3.31 1.75
CA LYS A 176 -30.22 2.16 1.96
C LYS A 176 -28.84 2.47 1.41
N HIS A 177 -27.82 2.20 2.23
CA HIS A 177 -26.43 2.27 1.80
C HIS A 177 -26.10 1.16 0.78
N LEU A 178 -26.63 -0.06 0.97
CA LEU A 178 -26.46 -1.16 0.02
C LEU A 178 -27.69 -1.37 -0.86
N PRO A 179 -27.49 -1.69 -2.16
CA PRO A 179 -26.21 -1.90 -2.85
C PRO A 179 -25.60 -0.64 -3.51
N THR A 180 -26.21 0.53 -3.33
CA THR A 180 -25.87 1.76 -4.07
C THR A 180 -24.46 2.30 -3.75
N LEU A 181 -23.99 2.19 -2.50
CA LEU A 181 -22.75 2.79 -2.02
C LEU A 181 -21.48 2.29 -2.74
N PRO A 182 -21.25 0.97 -2.91
CA PRO A 182 -20.11 0.48 -3.70
C PRO A 182 -20.10 0.97 -5.15
N VAL A 183 -21.28 1.07 -5.78
CA VAL A 183 -21.39 1.57 -7.16
C VAL A 183 -21.00 3.05 -7.22
N TYR A 184 -21.52 3.84 -6.28
CA TYR A 184 -21.20 5.24 -6.17
C TYR A 184 -19.70 5.47 -5.97
N ALA A 185 -19.05 4.70 -5.10
CA ALA A 185 -17.61 4.79 -4.88
C ALA A 185 -16.82 4.51 -6.18
N MET A 186 -17.24 3.53 -6.98
CA MET A 186 -16.61 3.26 -8.28
C MET A 186 -16.85 4.37 -9.31
N ALA A 187 -18.02 5.01 -9.28
CA ALA A 187 -18.29 6.17 -10.10
C ALA A 187 -17.34 7.34 -9.74
N VAL A 188 -17.18 7.62 -8.44
CA VAL A 188 -16.27 8.67 -7.95
C VAL A 188 -14.84 8.39 -8.36
N LEU A 189 -14.31 7.19 -8.09
CA LEU A 189 -12.92 6.85 -8.40
C LEU A 189 -12.64 6.85 -9.91
N THR A 190 -13.56 6.30 -10.72
CA THR A 190 -13.41 6.29 -12.18
C THR A 190 -13.41 7.71 -12.75
N TRP A 191 -14.33 8.57 -12.26
CA TRP A 191 -14.36 9.96 -12.67
C TRP A 191 -13.10 10.72 -12.24
N LEU A 192 -12.64 10.54 -10.99
CA LEU A 192 -11.40 11.12 -10.48
C LEU A 192 -10.19 10.71 -11.33
N ALA A 193 -10.05 9.42 -11.67
CA ALA A 193 -8.98 8.93 -12.52
C ALA A 193 -9.04 9.53 -13.94
N ALA A 194 -10.22 9.62 -14.54
CA ALA A 194 -10.42 10.24 -15.85
C ALA A 194 -10.09 11.73 -15.83
N ARG A 195 -10.57 12.44 -14.81
CA ARG A 195 -10.30 13.85 -14.56
C ARG A 195 -8.81 14.11 -14.43
N GLU A 196 -8.11 13.32 -13.63
CA GLU A 196 -6.67 13.47 -13.42
C GLU A 196 -5.88 13.27 -14.72
N LYS A 197 -6.28 12.31 -15.57
CA LYS A 197 -5.68 12.16 -16.91
C LYS A 197 -5.79 13.43 -17.76
N VAL A 198 -6.92 14.13 -17.70
CA VAL A 198 -7.11 15.42 -18.41
C VAL A 198 -6.27 16.54 -17.78
N VAL A 199 -6.21 16.60 -16.46
CA VAL A 199 -5.40 17.58 -15.72
C VAL A 199 -3.91 17.40 -16.05
N GLN A 200 -3.41 16.16 -16.11
CA GLN A 200 -2.03 15.85 -16.49
C GLN A 200 -1.68 16.22 -17.93
N LEU A 201 -2.66 16.22 -18.83
CA LEU A 201 -2.51 16.70 -20.20
C LEU A 201 -2.58 18.23 -20.31
N GLY A 202 -2.74 18.94 -19.18
CA GLY A 202 -2.73 20.40 -19.13
C GLY A 202 -4.00 21.05 -19.68
N ALA A 203 -5.13 20.34 -19.68
CA ALA A 203 -6.36 20.75 -20.35
C ALA A 203 -7.59 20.76 -19.41
N LYS A 204 -7.37 21.13 -18.14
CA LYS A 204 -8.41 21.14 -17.09
C LYS A 204 -9.61 22.00 -17.47
N GLU A 205 -9.40 23.09 -18.19
CA GLU A 205 -10.44 24.00 -18.67
C GLU A 205 -11.45 23.37 -19.63
N ARG A 206 -11.16 22.17 -20.15
CA ARG A 206 -12.05 21.41 -21.03
C ARG A 206 -13.01 20.47 -20.28
N LEU A 207 -12.88 20.40 -18.95
CA LEU A 207 -13.76 19.57 -18.11
C LEU A 207 -15.07 20.31 -17.82
N ASP A 208 -16.18 19.66 -18.17
CA ASP A 208 -17.52 20.22 -17.99
C ASP A 208 -17.94 20.14 -16.51
N ASP A 209 -18.32 21.29 -15.95
CA ASP A 209 -18.82 21.40 -14.58
C ASP A 209 -17.87 20.82 -13.50
N ASP A 210 -16.55 20.89 -13.72
CA ASP A 210 -15.55 20.28 -12.84
C ASP A 210 -15.69 20.75 -11.38
N ALA A 211 -15.61 22.07 -11.15
CA ALA A 211 -15.69 22.64 -9.80
C ALA A 211 -17.06 22.45 -9.15
N GLY A 212 -18.15 22.57 -9.92
CA GLY A 212 -19.50 22.36 -9.43
C GLY A 212 -19.75 20.91 -9.02
N ARG A 213 -19.25 19.96 -9.81
CA ARG A 213 -19.31 18.53 -9.50
C ARG A 213 -18.51 18.18 -8.24
N ILE A 214 -17.27 18.68 -8.12
CA ILE A 214 -16.47 18.49 -6.89
C ILE A 214 -17.25 18.99 -5.67
N ALA A 215 -17.80 20.20 -5.73
CA ALA A 215 -18.54 20.78 -4.60
C ALA A 215 -19.79 19.96 -4.22
N ARG A 216 -20.58 19.52 -5.21
CA ARG A 216 -21.78 18.72 -4.96
C ARG A 216 -21.44 17.35 -4.36
N HIS A 217 -20.46 16.65 -4.92
CA HIS A 217 -20.07 15.34 -4.41
C HIS A 217 -19.37 15.42 -3.07
N LEU A 218 -18.55 16.45 -2.83
CA LEU A 218 -17.96 16.71 -1.52
C LEU A 218 -19.04 16.92 -0.47
N ALA A 219 -20.05 17.75 -0.75
CA ALA A 219 -21.19 17.94 0.14
C ALA A 219 -21.97 16.63 0.38
N ALA A 220 -22.18 15.83 -0.67
CA ALA A 220 -22.91 14.57 -0.58
C ALA A 220 -22.19 13.52 0.30
N VAL A 221 -20.86 13.50 0.34
CA VAL A 221 -20.09 12.52 1.16
C VAL A 221 -19.67 13.05 2.53
N SER A 222 -19.84 14.34 2.79
CA SER A 222 -19.45 14.98 4.06
C SER A 222 -20.61 15.05 5.05
N VAL A 223 -20.29 15.30 6.32
CA VAL A 223 -21.27 15.65 7.35
C VAL A 223 -21.17 17.16 7.59
N ARG A 224 -22.30 17.87 7.51
CA ARG A 224 -22.34 19.32 7.69
C ARG A 224 -22.01 19.71 9.14
N PRO A 225 -21.32 20.84 9.35
CA PRO A 225 -21.05 21.34 10.69
C PRO A 225 -22.35 21.58 11.46
N GLY A 226 -22.47 20.99 12.65
CA GLY A 226 -23.65 21.14 13.50
C GLY A 226 -24.79 20.15 13.23
N PHE A 227 -24.61 19.19 12.31
CA PHE A 227 -25.51 18.05 12.22
C PHE A 227 -25.50 17.27 13.54
N ASP A 228 -26.69 17.10 14.10
CA ASP A 228 -26.91 16.31 15.30
C ASP A 228 -28.08 15.36 15.02
N LYS A 229 -27.75 14.10 14.80
CA LYS A 229 -28.73 13.03 14.52
C LYS A 229 -29.69 12.74 15.68
N TYR A 230 -29.45 13.31 16.85
CA TYR A 230 -30.34 13.24 18.01
C TYR A 230 -31.19 14.51 18.21
N ALA A 231 -30.91 15.58 17.46
CA ALA A 231 -31.69 16.82 17.51
C ALA A 231 -32.96 16.73 16.66
N ASP A 232 -33.99 17.45 17.08
CA ASP A 232 -35.20 17.66 16.28
C ASP A 232 -35.02 18.80 15.26
N GLY A 233 -35.87 18.81 14.23
CA GLY A 233 -35.96 19.89 13.26
C GLY A 233 -34.78 19.91 12.27
N GLU A 234 -34.39 21.11 11.83
CA GLU A 234 -33.42 21.27 10.75
C GLU A 234 -32.04 20.72 11.09
N LEU A 235 -31.62 20.69 12.37
CA LEU A 235 -30.29 20.21 12.79
C LEU A 235 -30.13 18.68 12.69
N GLY A 236 -31.23 17.94 12.86
CA GLY A 236 -31.25 16.48 12.74
C GLY A 236 -31.72 15.94 11.39
N ALA A 237 -32.21 16.80 10.49
CA ALA A 237 -32.59 16.39 9.14
C ALA A 237 -31.33 16.11 8.28
N PRO A 238 -31.18 14.90 7.72
CA PRO A 238 -30.02 14.57 6.90
C PRO A 238 -30.13 15.14 5.48
N GLU A 239 -29.05 15.76 5.01
CA GLU A 239 -28.94 16.38 3.67
C GLU A 239 -27.89 15.70 2.78
N SER A 240 -27.02 14.88 3.35
CA SER A 240 -25.96 14.16 2.64
C SER A 240 -26.10 12.64 2.74
N ILE A 241 -25.35 11.89 1.93
CA ILE A 241 -25.28 10.42 2.01
C ILE A 241 -24.74 10.00 3.38
N ALA A 242 -23.68 10.65 3.86
CA ALA A 242 -23.08 10.37 5.15
C ALA A 242 -24.05 10.65 6.31
N GLU A 243 -24.79 11.75 6.24
CA GLU A 243 -25.81 12.11 7.23
C GLU A 243 -26.98 11.13 7.20
N ASN A 244 -27.44 10.73 6.01
CA ASN A 244 -28.49 9.72 5.88
C ASN A 244 -28.07 8.40 6.54
N ILE A 245 -26.83 7.95 6.36
CA ILE A 245 -26.32 6.74 7.02
C ILE A 245 -26.29 6.92 8.54
N LYS A 246 -25.66 8.00 9.03
CA LYS A 246 -25.56 8.28 10.47
C LYS A 246 -26.93 8.41 11.12
N TRP A 247 -27.89 9.04 10.45
CA TRP A 247 -29.24 9.24 10.96
C TRP A 247 -30.02 7.92 11.14
N GLN A 248 -29.79 6.95 10.26
CA GLN A 248 -30.44 5.64 10.32
C GLN A 248 -29.85 4.71 11.39
N ILE A 249 -28.71 5.09 11.99
CA ILE A 249 -28.01 4.33 13.03
C ILE A 249 -28.00 5.15 14.30
N ARG A 250 -28.74 4.72 15.32
CA ARG A 250 -28.84 5.44 16.59
C ARG A 250 -28.65 4.53 17.79
N ALA A 251 -27.94 5.05 18.79
CA ALA A 251 -27.76 4.43 20.08
C ALA A 251 -28.75 4.98 21.11
N PHE A 252 -29.30 4.08 21.92
CA PHE A 252 -30.17 4.41 23.04
C PHE A 252 -29.58 3.82 24.32
N ALA A 253 -29.38 4.65 25.34
CA ALA A 253 -28.96 4.19 26.65
C ALA A 253 -30.16 3.57 27.39
N ILE A 254 -30.07 2.28 27.71
CA ILE A 254 -31.13 1.52 28.38
C ILE A 254 -30.66 1.13 29.78
N ALA A 255 -31.46 1.47 30.78
CA ALA A 255 -31.21 1.03 32.15
C ALA A 255 -31.53 -0.46 32.29
N GLY A 256 -30.61 -1.23 32.84
CA GLY A 256 -30.82 -2.66 33.14
C GLY A 256 -31.86 -2.90 34.23
N SER A 257 -32.20 -1.87 35.01
CA SER A 257 -33.25 -1.92 36.03
C SER A 257 -33.87 -0.54 36.24
N ALA A 258 -35.12 -0.50 36.72
CA ALA A 258 -35.82 0.77 36.97
C ALA A 258 -35.23 1.57 38.14
N HIS A 259 -34.64 0.90 39.14
CA HIS A 259 -34.09 1.50 40.35
C HIS A 259 -32.67 0.97 40.60
N PRO A 260 -31.74 1.80 41.12
CA PRO A 260 -30.36 1.38 41.38
C PRO A 260 -30.26 0.31 42.46
N VAL A 261 -29.19 -0.48 42.39
CA VAL A 261 -28.81 -1.46 43.40
C VAL A 261 -27.49 -0.99 44.03
N ASN A 262 -27.48 -0.75 45.34
CA ASN A 262 -26.33 -0.16 46.05
C ASN A 262 -25.88 1.17 45.43
N ARG A 263 -26.84 2.01 45.05
CA ARG A 263 -26.70 3.30 44.37
C ARG A 263 -26.10 3.24 42.98
N VAL A 264 -25.99 2.06 42.38
CA VAL A 264 -25.47 1.89 41.02
C VAL A 264 -26.58 1.47 40.08
N CYS A 265 -26.76 2.22 39.00
CA CYS A 265 -27.56 1.82 37.86
C CYS A 265 -26.63 1.23 36.80
N ASN A 266 -26.87 -0.01 36.43
CA ASN A 266 -26.23 -0.61 35.26
C ASN A 266 -27.00 -0.19 34.00
N TRP A 267 -26.26 0.24 32.99
CA TRP A 267 -26.75 0.65 31.69
C TRP A 267 -26.05 -0.16 30.60
N PHE A 268 -26.71 -0.25 29.45
CA PHE A 268 -26.12 -0.73 28.21
C PHE A 268 -26.69 0.09 27.06
N PHE A 269 -25.98 0.12 25.94
CA PHE A 269 -26.48 0.72 24.72
C PHE A 269 -27.23 -0.30 23.88
N GLU A 270 -28.40 0.11 23.40
CA GLU A 270 -29.10 -0.54 22.29
C GLU A 270 -28.87 0.30 21.04
N VAL A 271 -28.15 -0.27 20.07
CA VAL A 271 -27.87 0.35 18.77
C VAL A 271 -28.84 -0.24 17.76
N GLN A 272 -29.62 0.63 17.13
CA GLN A 272 -30.60 0.28 16.11
C GLN A 272 -30.11 0.77 14.74
N ASN A 273 -30.10 -0.13 13.76
CA ASN A 273 -29.84 0.21 12.36
C ASN A 273 -31.13 0.01 11.55
N TRP A 274 -31.76 1.09 11.11
CA TRP A 274 -33.02 1.01 10.37
C TRP A 274 -32.86 0.74 8.87
N MET A 275 -31.62 0.71 8.36
CA MET A 275 -31.38 0.33 6.96
C MET A 275 -31.59 -1.18 6.75
N ASP A 276 -31.21 -2.02 7.71
CA ASP A 276 -31.33 -3.48 7.64
C ASP A 276 -32.20 -4.06 8.76
N GLY A 277 -32.61 -3.23 9.72
CA GLY A 277 -33.38 -3.64 10.90
C GLY A 277 -32.52 -4.31 11.97
N ASP A 278 -31.19 -4.23 11.90
CA ASP A 278 -30.31 -4.85 12.89
C ASP A 278 -30.40 -4.14 14.25
N LEU A 279 -30.31 -4.93 15.31
CA LEU A 279 -30.39 -4.47 16.70
C LEU A 279 -29.29 -5.14 17.50
N LYS A 280 -28.34 -4.32 17.96
CA LYS A 280 -27.21 -4.76 18.78
C LYS A 280 -27.34 -4.18 20.18
N ARG A 281 -27.00 -4.98 21.19
CA ARG A 281 -26.97 -4.56 22.59
C ARG A 281 -25.59 -4.83 23.15
N GLY A 282 -25.00 -3.85 23.83
CA GLY A 282 -23.63 -3.95 24.32
C GLY A 282 -23.18 -2.68 25.03
N ASP A 283 -21.86 -2.54 25.19
CA ASP A 283 -21.22 -1.36 25.77
C ASP A 283 -21.84 -0.97 27.13
N HIS A 284 -21.62 -1.85 28.11
CA HIS A 284 -22.18 -1.67 29.44
C HIS A 284 -21.42 -0.59 30.21
N PHE A 285 -22.14 0.23 30.95
CA PHE A 285 -21.57 1.26 31.82
C PHE A 285 -22.42 1.43 33.06
N ASP A 286 -21.79 1.93 34.12
CA ASP A 286 -22.43 2.11 35.41
C ASP A 286 -22.47 3.59 35.78
N LEU A 287 -23.61 4.05 36.28
CA LEU A 287 -23.78 5.40 36.82
C LEU A 287 -24.23 5.35 38.28
N THR A 288 -23.61 6.18 39.11
CA THR A 288 -23.96 6.29 40.52
C THR A 288 -25.11 7.28 40.70
N MET A 289 -26.16 6.85 41.39
CA MET A 289 -27.33 7.67 41.73
C MET A 289 -27.26 8.20 43.16
N GLU A 290 -28.12 9.16 43.46
CA GLU A 290 -28.22 9.76 44.79
C GLU A 290 -28.70 8.77 45.86
N SER A 291 -29.65 7.89 45.51
CA SER A 291 -30.19 6.84 46.41
C SER A 291 -30.80 5.67 45.65
N ASP A 292 -31.15 4.57 46.35
CA ASP A 292 -31.85 3.39 45.78
C ASP A 292 -33.34 3.61 45.48
N HIS A 293 -33.88 4.79 45.83
CA HIS A 293 -35.31 5.10 45.68
C HIS A 293 -35.60 6.07 44.53
N VAL A 294 -34.60 6.38 43.69
CA VAL A 294 -34.80 7.19 42.48
C VAL A 294 -34.82 6.30 41.24
N LEU A 295 -35.43 6.80 40.16
CA LEU A 295 -35.37 6.14 38.86
C LEU A 295 -33.95 6.25 38.30
N CYS A 296 -33.47 5.19 37.64
CA CYS A 296 -32.28 5.27 36.81
C CYS A 296 -32.55 6.22 35.63
N THR A 297 -31.97 7.42 35.68
CA THR A 297 -32.04 8.41 34.60
C THR A 297 -30.65 8.82 34.17
N VAL A 298 -30.47 9.09 32.88
CA VAL A 298 -29.23 9.59 32.30
C VAL A 298 -29.56 10.67 31.28
N ASP A 299 -28.72 11.70 31.21
CA ASP A 299 -28.76 12.67 30.12
C ASP A 299 -27.96 12.11 28.92
N PRO A 300 -28.61 11.74 27.81
CA PRO A 300 -27.94 11.16 26.65
C PRO A 300 -26.86 12.09 26.07
N ALA A 301 -27.01 13.42 26.20
CA ALA A 301 -26.05 14.38 25.68
C ALA A 301 -24.68 14.28 26.37
N THR A 302 -24.61 13.68 27.55
CA THR A 302 -23.37 13.54 28.35
C THR A 302 -22.58 12.26 28.06
N LEU A 303 -23.16 11.30 27.35
CA LEU A 303 -22.60 9.95 27.20
C LEU A 303 -21.66 9.79 26.00
N GLY A 304 -21.80 10.65 24.97
CA GLY A 304 -21.12 10.45 23.69
C GLY A 304 -21.62 9.23 22.91
N ALA A 305 -21.06 9.01 21.72
CA ALA A 305 -21.40 7.86 20.88
C ALA A 305 -20.68 6.60 21.39
N PRO A 306 -21.38 5.47 21.64
CA PRO A 306 -20.75 4.22 22.03
C PRO A 306 -19.96 3.58 20.88
N SER A 307 -18.97 2.75 21.21
CA SER A 307 -18.18 2.01 20.21
C SER A 307 -19.05 1.18 19.27
N LEU A 308 -20.10 0.54 19.80
CA LEU A 308 -21.02 -0.28 19.01
C LEU A 308 -21.76 0.52 17.93
N GLU A 309 -22.03 1.80 18.18
CA GLU A 309 -22.62 2.72 17.20
C GLU A 309 -21.60 3.13 16.15
N LEU A 310 -20.40 3.53 16.57
CA LEU A 310 -19.31 3.89 15.66
C LEU A 310 -18.93 2.72 14.75
N ASP A 311 -18.89 1.50 15.28
CA ASP A 311 -18.64 0.28 14.51
C ASP A 311 -19.75 0.01 13.49
N ALA A 312 -21.02 0.24 13.85
CA ALA A 312 -22.14 0.08 12.93
C ALA A 312 -22.13 1.13 11.81
N GLU A 313 -21.77 2.38 12.13
CA GLU A 313 -21.58 3.45 11.16
C GLU A 313 -20.42 3.15 10.20
N SER A 314 -19.28 2.72 10.74
CA SER A 314 -18.09 2.34 9.97
C SER A 314 -18.41 1.17 9.03
N ALA A 315 -19.08 0.14 9.55
CA ALA A 315 -19.58 -1.00 8.77
C ALA A 315 -20.67 -0.64 7.76
N SER A 316 -21.27 0.55 7.84
CA SER A 316 -22.24 1.06 6.85
C SER A 316 -21.59 2.03 5.86
N GLY A 317 -20.30 2.36 6.03
CA GLY A 317 -19.46 2.99 5.02
C GLY A 317 -19.10 4.44 5.29
N ILE A 318 -19.24 4.89 6.55
CA ILE A 318 -18.84 6.25 6.94
C ILE A 318 -17.35 6.52 6.71
N ASP A 319 -16.47 5.58 7.07
CA ASP A 319 -15.02 5.74 6.85
C ASP A 319 -14.66 5.86 5.37
N MET A 320 -15.37 5.12 4.51
CA MET A 320 -15.18 5.19 3.06
C MET A 320 -15.58 6.57 2.52
N LEU A 321 -16.75 7.08 2.96
CA LEU A 321 -17.24 8.39 2.56
C LEU A 321 -16.32 9.51 3.07
N GLN A 322 -15.75 9.36 4.26
CA GLN A 322 -14.75 10.29 4.78
C GLN A 322 -13.49 10.31 3.91
N GLY A 323 -12.94 9.16 3.52
CA GLY A 323 -11.79 9.10 2.61
C GLY A 323 -12.06 9.75 1.25
N LEU A 324 -13.27 9.56 0.71
CA LEU A 324 -13.72 10.26 -0.50
C LEU A 324 -13.87 11.77 -0.28
N ALA A 325 -14.37 12.22 0.87
CA ALA A 325 -14.51 13.63 1.24
C ALA A 325 -13.14 14.32 1.28
N GLU A 326 -12.18 13.72 1.98
CA GLU A 326 -10.80 14.21 2.08
C GLU A 326 -10.15 14.31 0.69
N THR A 327 -10.38 13.32 -0.17
CA THR A 327 -9.88 13.33 -1.56
C THR A 327 -10.51 14.46 -2.37
N LEU A 328 -11.83 14.64 -2.30
CA LEU A 328 -12.54 15.68 -3.05
C LEU A 328 -12.18 17.09 -2.55
N GLU A 329 -11.97 17.27 -1.24
CA GLU A 329 -11.48 18.52 -0.65
C GLU A 329 -10.05 18.84 -1.11
N HIS A 330 -9.19 17.82 -1.15
CA HIS A 330 -7.85 17.93 -1.72
C HIS A 330 -7.91 18.34 -3.19
N VAL A 331 -8.70 17.66 -4.02
CA VAL A 331 -8.85 18.00 -5.45
C VAL A 331 -9.45 19.38 -5.67
N SER A 332 -10.39 19.80 -4.82
CA SER A 332 -10.98 21.15 -4.82
C SER A 332 -9.92 22.22 -4.60
N SER A 333 -9.03 22.02 -3.62
CA SER A 333 -8.03 23.01 -3.21
C SER A 333 -6.75 22.95 -4.06
N ALA A 334 -6.21 21.77 -4.33
CA ALA A 334 -4.97 21.56 -5.09
C ALA A 334 -5.18 21.49 -6.61
N GLY A 335 -6.41 21.23 -7.06
CA GLY A 335 -6.77 21.15 -8.48
C GLY A 335 -6.43 19.83 -9.18
N THR A 336 -5.66 18.95 -8.55
CA THR A 336 -5.20 17.63 -9.03
C THR A 336 -5.35 16.60 -7.91
N LEU A 337 -5.50 15.32 -8.26
CA LEU A 337 -5.41 14.22 -7.29
C LEU A 337 -4.02 14.11 -6.68
N LYS A 338 -2.99 14.54 -7.41
CA LYS A 338 -1.62 14.52 -6.91
C LYS A 338 -1.52 15.43 -5.70
N LYS A 339 -1.05 14.90 -4.59
CA LYS A 339 -0.70 15.74 -3.44
C LYS A 339 0.49 16.61 -3.84
N PRO A 340 0.40 17.96 -3.73
CA PRO A 340 1.56 18.81 -3.93
C PRO A 340 2.60 18.37 -2.91
N PHE A 341 3.80 18.11 -3.40
CA PHE A 341 4.92 17.83 -2.54
C PHE A 341 5.21 19.07 -1.68
N ILE A 342 4.76 19.10 -0.42
CA ILE A 342 5.21 20.07 0.58
C ILE A 342 6.52 19.55 1.17
N GLY A 343 7.56 19.55 0.35
CA GLY A 343 8.92 19.50 0.84
C GLY A 343 9.44 20.92 0.91
N GLN A 344 9.93 21.34 2.08
CA GLN A 344 11.01 22.32 2.08
C GLN A 344 12.11 21.69 1.24
N PHE A 345 12.47 22.31 0.10
CA PHE A 345 13.57 21.84 -0.73
C PHE A 345 14.79 21.63 0.16
N PRO A 346 15.21 20.37 0.41
CA PRO A 346 16.46 20.13 1.11
C PRO A 346 17.54 20.66 0.18
N THR A 347 18.29 21.67 0.62
CA THR A 347 19.56 22.03 -0.02
C THR A 347 20.61 20.95 0.15
N THR A 348 20.29 19.89 0.91
CA THR A 348 21.08 18.69 1.13
C THR A 348 20.69 17.59 0.15
N GLU A 349 21.65 17.16 -0.66
CA GLU A 349 21.57 16.00 -1.56
C GLU A 349 21.10 14.75 -0.78
N VAL A 350 20.01 14.11 -1.22
CA VAL A 350 19.44 12.91 -0.56
C VAL A 350 19.84 11.66 -1.33
N TYR A 351 20.21 10.61 -0.60
CA TYR A 351 20.68 9.35 -1.15
C TYR A 351 19.81 8.18 -0.71
N ALA A 352 19.66 7.18 -1.57
CA ALA A 352 18.85 5.99 -1.29
C ALA A 352 19.36 5.25 -0.05
N PRO A 353 18.50 4.85 0.90
CA PRO A 353 18.90 4.00 2.01
C PRO A 353 19.05 2.56 1.53
N ALA A 354 19.77 1.75 2.30
CA ALA A 354 19.84 0.30 2.10
C ALA A 354 19.50 -0.42 3.40
N VAL A 355 18.54 -1.34 3.33
CA VAL A 355 18.17 -2.21 4.44
C VAL A 355 18.91 -3.53 4.33
N LEU A 356 19.53 -3.97 5.42
CA LEU A 356 20.23 -5.24 5.55
C LEU A 356 19.62 -6.07 6.67
N TYR A 357 19.39 -7.34 6.38
CA TYR A 357 19.03 -8.37 7.34
C TYR A 357 20.25 -9.22 7.65
N VAL A 358 20.54 -9.39 8.93
CA VAL A 358 21.67 -10.18 9.41
C VAL A 358 21.15 -11.30 10.30
N ILE A 359 21.43 -12.54 9.91
CA ILE A 359 21.15 -13.71 10.74
C ILE A 359 22.37 -13.93 11.62
N ALA A 360 22.23 -13.63 12.91
CA ALA A 360 23.30 -13.76 13.88
C ALA A 360 23.63 -15.24 14.17
N GLN A 361 24.79 -15.49 14.80
CA GLN A 361 25.23 -16.85 15.16
C GLN A 361 24.24 -17.61 16.06
N ASN A 362 23.49 -16.88 16.89
CA ASN A 362 22.42 -17.39 17.74
C ASN A 362 21.07 -17.57 17.02
N ALA A 363 21.03 -17.48 15.68
CA ALA A 363 19.83 -17.58 14.85
C ALA A 363 18.80 -16.46 15.00
N ASP A 364 19.15 -15.34 15.65
CA ASP A 364 18.32 -14.14 15.65
C ASP A 364 18.42 -13.40 14.32
N LEU A 365 17.29 -12.87 13.85
CA LEU A 365 17.23 -11.99 12.68
C LEU A 365 17.29 -10.54 13.15
N HIS A 366 18.34 -9.85 12.72
CA HIS A 366 18.54 -8.42 13.00
C HIS A 366 18.38 -7.59 11.74
N TRP A 367 17.66 -6.48 11.88
CA TRP A 367 17.48 -5.46 10.87
C TRP A 367 18.46 -4.31 11.08
N TYR A 368 19.01 -3.81 9.98
CA TYR A 368 19.86 -2.63 9.89
C TYR A 368 19.43 -1.79 8.69
N ARG A 369 19.62 -0.47 8.78
CA ARG A 369 19.39 0.44 7.65
C ARG A 369 20.50 1.46 7.57
N ASN A 370 21.19 1.52 6.43
CA ASN A 370 22.06 2.63 6.07
C ASN A 370 21.17 3.73 5.48
N GLU A 371 21.14 4.91 6.08
CA GLU A 371 20.19 5.96 5.69
C GLU A 371 20.56 6.65 4.37
N GLU A 372 21.83 6.63 3.98
CA GLU A 372 22.33 7.33 2.80
C GLU A 372 23.28 6.41 2.00
N ALA A 373 22.82 5.20 1.69
CA ALA A 373 23.64 4.15 1.10
C ALA A 373 24.27 4.53 -0.24
N SER A 374 23.61 5.35 -1.07
CA SER A 374 24.17 5.78 -2.37
C SER A 374 24.98 7.08 -2.32
N ARG A 375 25.27 7.62 -1.12
CA ARG A 375 26.09 8.83 -0.92
C ARG A 375 27.51 8.67 -1.46
N PRO A 376 28.07 9.65 -2.20
CA PRO A 376 29.45 9.60 -2.65
C PRO A 376 30.40 9.55 -1.46
N GLY A 377 31.30 8.56 -1.49
CA GLY A 377 32.20 8.27 -0.37
C GLY A 377 31.59 7.38 0.72
N GLY A 378 30.39 6.85 0.51
CA GLY A 378 29.69 5.99 1.47
C GLY A 378 29.13 6.75 2.68
N SER A 379 28.20 6.12 3.39
CA SER A 379 27.60 6.67 4.61
C SER A 379 27.82 5.75 5.80
N ALA A 380 28.28 6.32 6.90
CA ALA A 380 28.39 5.67 8.20
C ALA A 380 27.13 5.85 9.07
N GLU A 381 26.06 6.44 8.53
CA GLU A 381 24.80 6.61 9.23
C GLU A 381 23.95 5.33 9.15
N TRP A 382 23.86 4.63 10.28
CA TRP A 382 23.15 3.37 10.40
C TRP A 382 22.10 3.43 11.50
N LYS A 383 20.89 2.93 11.21
CA LYS A 383 19.92 2.49 12.21
C LYS A 383 20.04 0.99 12.48
N GLY A 384 19.67 0.58 13.70
CA GLY A 384 19.80 -0.78 14.20
C GLY A 384 21.18 -1.08 14.84
N PRO A 385 21.41 -2.31 15.32
CA PRO A 385 20.57 -3.50 15.12
C PRO A 385 19.23 -3.43 15.84
N VAL A 386 18.16 -3.86 15.16
CA VAL A 386 16.88 -4.19 15.79
C VAL A 386 16.62 -5.68 15.62
N LYS A 387 16.37 -6.42 16.70
CA LYS A 387 15.96 -7.83 16.61
C LYS A 387 14.51 -7.88 16.16
N ILE A 388 14.24 -8.53 15.03
CA ILE A 388 12.90 -8.63 14.43
C ILE A 388 12.39 -10.08 14.31
N GLY A 389 13.21 -11.06 14.67
CA GLY A 389 12.81 -12.47 14.68
C GLY A 389 13.88 -13.38 15.31
N ASN A 390 13.53 -14.65 15.45
CA ASN A 390 14.38 -15.73 15.98
C ASN A 390 14.18 -17.03 15.18
N GLY A 391 15.10 -17.98 15.29
CA GLY A 391 15.02 -19.28 14.61
C GLY A 391 15.37 -19.25 13.12
N TRP A 392 15.88 -18.13 12.61
CA TRP A 392 16.21 -17.97 11.18
C TRP A 392 17.44 -18.76 10.75
N GLY A 393 18.21 -19.28 11.70
CA GLY A 393 19.35 -20.15 11.47
C GLY A 393 19.01 -21.59 11.05
N ASP A 394 17.73 -21.97 11.08
CA ASP A 394 17.25 -23.31 10.68
C ASP A 394 17.04 -23.45 9.16
N PHE A 395 17.03 -22.33 8.44
CA PHE A 395 16.96 -22.31 6.98
C PHE A 395 18.34 -22.55 6.35
N THR A 396 18.36 -23.27 5.23
CA THR A 396 19.58 -23.46 4.42
C THR A 396 19.92 -22.20 3.62
N SER A 397 18.91 -21.41 3.25
CA SER A 397 19.07 -20.12 2.59
C SER A 397 17.91 -19.19 2.98
N VAL A 398 18.21 -17.91 3.14
CA VAL A 398 17.23 -16.84 3.39
C VAL A 398 17.56 -15.65 2.50
N PHE A 399 16.56 -15.12 1.81
CA PHE A 399 16.74 -14.03 0.87
C PHE A 399 15.46 -13.19 0.72
N SER A 400 15.62 -11.95 0.27
CA SER A 400 14.50 -11.04 -0.02
C SER A 400 13.75 -11.50 -1.28
N GLY A 401 12.43 -11.38 -1.28
CA GLY A 401 11.59 -11.50 -2.46
C GLY A 401 11.39 -10.19 -3.21
N GLY A 402 11.75 -9.05 -2.62
CA GLY A 402 11.34 -7.74 -3.10
C GLY A 402 10.09 -7.25 -2.35
N GLY A 403 10.02 -5.94 -2.09
CA GLY A 403 8.98 -5.39 -1.21
C GLY A 403 9.02 -6.01 0.19
N ALA A 404 7.87 -6.30 0.78
CA ALA A 404 7.78 -6.91 2.12
C ALA A 404 8.13 -8.42 2.16
N ALA A 405 8.33 -9.09 1.01
CA ALA A 405 8.49 -10.55 0.99
C ALA A 405 9.90 -10.98 1.42
N VAL A 406 9.97 -11.97 2.32
CA VAL A 406 11.20 -12.68 2.72
C VAL A 406 10.97 -14.18 2.55
N TYR A 407 11.91 -14.86 1.93
CA TYR A 407 11.85 -16.31 1.70
C TYR A 407 12.91 -17.05 2.51
N GLY A 408 12.55 -18.22 3.01
CA GLY A 408 13.45 -19.16 3.67
C GLY A 408 13.30 -20.57 3.09
N ILE A 409 14.42 -21.21 2.72
CA ILE A 409 14.43 -22.60 2.25
C ILE A 409 14.76 -23.50 3.43
N ARG A 410 13.87 -24.45 3.73
CA ARG A 410 14.10 -25.45 4.77
C ARG A 410 14.98 -26.60 4.27
N PRO A 411 15.66 -27.34 5.17
CA PRO A 411 16.47 -28.50 4.79
C PRO A 411 15.70 -29.60 4.04
N ASP A 412 14.39 -29.71 4.27
CA ASP A 412 13.49 -30.65 3.57
C ASP A 412 13.08 -30.19 2.16
N GLY A 413 13.48 -28.99 1.75
CA GLY A 413 13.18 -28.43 0.43
C GLY A 413 11.98 -27.51 0.33
N LYS A 414 11.28 -27.27 1.44
CA LYS A 414 10.15 -26.34 1.46
C LYS A 414 10.62 -24.90 1.37
N LEU A 415 10.01 -24.13 0.48
CA LEU A 415 10.16 -22.68 0.41
C LEU A 415 9.06 -22.04 1.24
N MET A 416 9.47 -21.35 2.29
CA MET A 416 8.59 -20.62 3.20
C MET A 416 8.62 -19.13 2.85
N TRP A 417 7.45 -18.51 2.81
CA TRP A 417 7.25 -17.06 2.65
C TRP A 417 6.90 -16.42 3.99
N TYR A 418 7.45 -15.23 4.20
CA TYR A 418 7.20 -14.34 5.33
C TYR A 418 6.99 -12.91 4.82
N GLY A 419 5.91 -12.24 5.21
CA GLY A 419 5.68 -10.83 4.89
C GLY A 419 6.16 -9.93 6.02
N HIS A 420 7.22 -9.16 5.82
CA HIS A 420 7.75 -8.26 6.84
C HIS A 420 7.22 -6.83 6.63
N ASP A 421 6.05 -6.50 7.18
CA ASP A 421 5.44 -5.16 7.03
C ASP A 421 6.27 -4.05 7.68
N GLY A 422 7.09 -4.38 8.69
CA GLY A 422 7.97 -3.44 9.38
C GLY A 422 9.31 -3.19 8.67
N PHE A 423 9.47 -3.56 7.40
CA PHE A 423 10.75 -3.52 6.69
C PHE A 423 11.40 -2.12 6.62
N PHE A 424 10.61 -1.05 6.66
CA PHE A 424 11.11 0.32 6.51
C PHE A 424 11.55 0.95 7.84
N GLU A 425 10.78 0.73 8.91
CA GLU A 425 11.03 1.26 10.25
C GLU A 425 11.84 0.31 11.14
N GLY A 426 12.00 -0.95 10.72
CA GLY A 426 12.73 -1.98 11.47
C GLY A 426 11.92 -2.61 12.60
N THR A 427 10.59 -2.54 12.57
CA THR A 427 9.72 -3.17 13.58
C THR A 427 9.52 -4.65 13.27
N GLY A 428 9.33 -5.50 14.29
CA GLY A 428 9.02 -6.93 14.09
C GLY A 428 7.58 -7.21 13.64
N LYS A 429 6.99 -6.36 12.79
CA LYS A 429 5.62 -6.50 12.29
C LYS A 429 5.62 -7.46 11.09
N TRP A 430 5.07 -8.65 11.30
CA TRP A 430 4.95 -9.69 10.27
C TRP A 430 3.48 -9.87 9.85
N ARG A 431 3.27 -10.07 8.55
CA ARG A 431 1.96 -10.21 7.92
C ARG A 431 1.49 -11.65 7.98
N GLY A 432 0.52 -11.91 8.86
CA GLY A 432 -0.08 -13.22 9.04
C GLY A 432 0.93 -14.30 9.45
N GLU A 433 0.53 -15.56 9.29
CA GLU A 433 1.37 -16.72 9.57
C GLU A 433 2.30 -17.06 8.39
N PRO A 434 3.49 -17.67 8.63
CA PRO A 434 4.38 -18.13 7.58
C PRO A 434 3.71 -19.13 6.65
N ARG A 435 3.91 -18.99 5.34
CA ARG A 435 3.26 -19.84 4.33
C ARG A 435 4.25 -20.70 3.57
N GLU A 436 3.90 -21.97 3.35
CA GLU A 436 4.62 -22.81 2.40
C GLU A 436 4.17 -22.44 0.99
N VAL A 437 5.11 -21.96 0.18
CA VAL A 437 4.83 -21.46 -1.18
C VAL A 437 5.55 -22.26 -2.25
N GLY A 438 6.35 -23.27 -1.88
CA GLY A 438 7.05 -24.11 -2.84
C GLY A 438 7.71 -25.32 -2.19
N HIS A 439 8.07 -26.31 -3.01
CA HIS A 439 8.80 -27.51 -2.62
C HIS A 439 9.91 -27.83 -3.64
N GLY A 440 10.91 -28.63 -3.26
CA GLY A 440 12.00 -29.04 -4.16
C GLY A 440 13.16 -28.03 -4.28
N TRP A 441 13.18 -26.98 -3.44
CA TRP A 441 14.15 -25.90 -3.55
C TRP A 441 15.56 -26.26 -3.04
N GLN A 442 15.70 -27.36 -2.30
CA GLN A 442 16.99 -27.90 -1.90
C GLN A 442 17.83 -28.44 -3.06
N GLY A 443 17.21 -28.67 -4.24
CA GLY A 443 17.90 -29.16 -5.43
C GLY A 443 18.74 -28.12 -6.17
N PHE A 444 18.60 -26.83 -5.84
CA PHE A 444 19.39 -25.77 -6.46
C PHE A 444 20.76 -25.62 -5.81
N LYS A 445 21.77 -25.34 -6.63
CA LYS A 445 23.10 -24.95 -6.15
C LYS A 445 23.04 -23.62 -5.38
N SER A 446 22.25 -22.68 -5.88
CA SER A 446 22.08 -21.35 -5.28
C SER A 446 20.70 -20.80 -5.66
N VAL A 447 20.09 -20.07 -4.74
CA VAL A 447 18.82 -19.36 -4.95
C VAL A 447 18.99 -17.94 -4.46
N PHE A 448 18.57 -16.96 -5.27
CA PHE A 448 18.70 -15.55 -4.94
C PHE A 448 17.57 -14.73 -5.55
N SER A 449 17.35 -13.54 -4.98
CA SER A 449 16.34 -12.59 -5.45
C SER A 449 16.68 -12.01 -6.82
N GLY A 450 15.67 -11.70 -7.63
CA GLY A 450 15.77 -10.74 -8.73
C GLY A 450 15.23 -9.34 -8.39
N GLY A 451 14.60 -9.18 -7.23
CA GLY A 451 13.70 -8.05 -6.92
C GLY A 451 12.31 -8.23 -7.55
N GLU A 452 11.34 -7.39 -7.18
CA GLU A 452 9.95 -7.41 -7.71
C GLU A 452 9.31 -8.81 -7.77
N HIS A 453 9.46 -9.61 -6.69
CA HIS A 453 8.88 -10.94 -6.56
C HIS A 453 9.47 -12.01 -7.52
N VAL A 454 10.60 -11.68 -8.15
CA VAL A 454 11.39 -12.60 -8.99
C VAL A 454 12.42 -13.35 -8.15
N ILE A 455 12.60 -14.63 -8.44
CA ILE A 455 13.59 -15.51 -7.83
C ILE A 455 14.35 -16.24 -8.93
N TYR A 456 15.67 -16.32 -8.77
CA TYR A 456 16.54 -17.12 -9.61
C TYR A 456 17.03 -18.35 -8.88
N GLY A 457 16.93 -19.52 -9.53
CA GLY A 457 17.53 -20.76 -9.10
C GLY A 457 18.63 -21.21 -10.06
N ILE A 458 19.83 -21.46 -9.55
CA ILE A 458 20.93 -22.06 -10.32
C ILE A 458 20.87 -23.56 -10.13
N GLN A 459 20.59 -24.30 -11.20
CA GLN A 459 20.58 -25.76 -11.19
C GLN A 459 22.02 -26.32 -11.12
N PRO A 460 22.20 -27.57 -10.65
CA PRO A 460 23.51 -28.22 -10.59
C PRO A 460 24.24 -28.32 -11.95
N ASN A 461 23.49 -28.37 -13.05
CA ASN A 461 24.03 -28.36 -14.41
C ASN A 461 24.46 -26.96 -14.90
N GLY A 462 24.28 -25.92 -14.08
CA GLY A 462 24.62 -24.54 -14.39
C GLY A 462 23.53 -23.74 -15.11
N ASP A 463 22.33 -24.28 -15.30
CA ASP A 463 21.20 -23.55 -15.85
C ASP A 463 20.63 -22.54 -14.83
N LEU A 464 20.32 -21.33 -15.30
CA LEU A 464 19.65 -20.30 -14.51
C LEU A 464 18.16 -20.34 -14.82
N ILE A 465 17.36 -20.69 -13.81
CA ILE A 465 15.91 -20.76 -13.90
C ILE A 465 15.32 -19.54 -13.22
N TRP A 466 14.44 -18.85 -13.92
CA TRP A 466 13.66 -17.72 -13.45
C TRP A 466 12.30 -18.19 -12.95
N TYR A 467 11.90 -17.64 -11.81
CA TYR A 467 10.60 -17.82 -11.19
C TYR A 467 10.01 -16.47 -10.82
N ARG A 468 8.69 -16.34 -10.92
CA ARG A 468 7.95 -15.17 -10.42
C ARG A 468 6.78 -15.63 -9.57
N HIS A 469 6.69 -15.09 -8.37
CA HIS A 469 5.62 -15.38 -7.43
C HIS A 469 4.62 -14.22 -7.44
N ASP A 470 3.56 -14.34 -8.23
CA ASP A 470 2.55 -13.29 -8.41
C ASP A 470 1.72 -13.07 -7.13
N GLY A 471 1.68 -14.06 -6.23
CA GLY A 471 1.05 -13.96 -4.92
C GLY A 471 1.90 -13.32 -3.81
N ALA A 472 3.14 -12.93 -4.09
CA ALA A 472 4.10 -12.52 -3.07
C ALA A 472 3.68 -11.27 -2.27
N SER A 473 2.84 -10.41 -2.82
CA SER A 473 2.34 -9.20 -2.15
C SER A 473 1.31 -9.48 -1.05
N TYR A 474 0.67 -10.65 -1.03
CA TYR A 474 -0.31 -11.06 -0.01
C TYR A 474 -0.02 -12.44 0.62
N GLY A 475 1.11 -13.03 0.27
CA GLY A 475 1.61 -14.29 0.83
C GLY A 475 1.40 -15.52 -0.03
N GLY A 476 0.46 -15.48 -0.98
CA GLY A 476 0.25 -16.52 -2.00
C GLY A 476 0.23 -17.97 -1.49
N ASP A 477 0.41 -18.90 -2.43
CA ASP A 477 0.74 -20.31 -2.20
C ASP A 477 1.42 -20.91 -3.44
N VAL A 478 1.63 -22.23 -3.44
CA VAL A 478 2.25 -22.99 -4.55
C VAL A 478 1.57 -22.82 -5.92
N THR A 479 0.31 -22.36 -5.97
CA THR A 479 -0.47 -22.16 -7.20
C THR A 479 -0.30 -20.76 -7.79
N THR A 480 0.28 -19.83 -7.04
CA THR A 480 0.39 -18.41 -7.41
C THR A 480 1.72 -18.06 -8.11
N TRP A 481 2.39 -19.06 -8.68
CA TRP A 481 3.62 -18.90 -9.45
C TRP A 481 3.35 -18.83 -10.94
N ALA A 482 4.06 -17.94 -11.63
CA ALA A 482 4.17 -18.00 -13.08
C ALA A 482 4.94 -19.26 -13.52
N PRO A 483 4.73 -19.75 -14.75
CA PRO A 483 5.53 -20.82 -15.32
C PRO A 483 7.03 -20.48 -15.26
N SER A 484 7.85 -21.39 -14.74
CA SER A 484 9.30 -21.19 -14.65
C SER A 484 9.94 -21.17 -16.04
N VAL A 485 10.92 -20.29 -16.23
CA VAL A 485 11.62 -20.14 -17.52
C VAL A 485 13.12 -20.33 -17.33
N LYS A 486 13.77 -21.14 -18.16
CA LYS A 486 15.22 -21.16 -18.24
C LYS A 486 15.68 -19.88 -18.95
N VAL A 487 16.39 -19.01 -18.24
CA VAL A 487 16.81 -17.70 -18.75
C VAL A 487 18.30 -17.58 -19.02
N GLY A 488 19.11 -18.58 -18.62
CA GLY A 488 20.54 -18.59 -18.87
C GLY A 488 21.18 -19.95 -18.62
N ASN A 489 22.47 -20.04 -18.91
CA ASN A 489 23.32 -21.21 -18.72
C ASN A 489 24.74 -20.78 -18.30
N GLY A 490 25.55 -21.72 -17.79
CA GLY A 490 26.93 -21.44 -17.39
C GLY A 490 27.08 -20.78 -16.01
N TRP A 491 26.03 -20.72 -15.20
CA TRP A 491 26.05 -20.11 -13.87
C TRP A 491 26.63 -21.04 -12.79
N GLY A 492 26.90 -22.30 -13.16
CA GLY A 492 27.40 -23.36 -12.30
C GLY A 492 28.83 -23.16 -11.78
N ASP A 493 29.63 -22.28 -12.39
CA ASP A 493 31.04 -22.12 -12.02
C ASP A 493 31.31 -20.95 -11.06
N PHE A 494 30.31 -20.09 -10.83
CA PHE A 494 30.43 -18.97 -9.90
C PHE A 494 30.49 -19.45 -8.44
N VAL A 495 31.35 -18.81 -7.66
CA VAL A 495 31.50 -19.04 -6.21
C VAL A 495 30.33 -18.40 -5.46
N LYS A 496 29.93 -17.19 -5.88
CA LYS A 496 28.80 -16.48 -5.30
C LYS A 496 28.05 -15.72 -6.37
N VAL A 497 26.72 -15.73 -6.29
CA VAL A 497 25.83 -14.93 -7.14
C VAL A 497 24.85 -14.20 -6.24
N PHE A 498 24.64 -12.91 -6.48
CA PHE A 498 23.74 -12.07 -5.71
C PHE A 498 23.17 -10.94 -6.59
N SER A 499 21.98 -10.46 -6.26
CA SER A 499 21.33 -9.40 -7.03
C SER A 499 21.65 -8.01 -6.48
N GLY A 500 21.66 -7.01 -7.37
CA GLY A 500 21.64 -5.58 -7.04
C GLY A 500 20.26 -4.93 -7.21
N GLY A 501 19.20 -5.72 -7.40
CA GLY A 501 17.86 -5.24 -7.77
C GLY A 501 17.71 -4.92 -9.27
N GLY A 502 16.46 -4.74 -9.72
CA GLY A 502 16.14 -4.29 -11.08
C GLY A 502 16.73 -5.13 -12.22
N GLY A 503 16.89 -6.45 -12.04
CA GLY A 503 17.50 -7.34 -13.03
C GLY A 503 19.04 -7.32 -13.08
N VAL A 504 19.71 -6.53 -12.23
CA VAL A 504 21.18 -6.55 -12.09
C VAL A 504 21.60 -7.72 -11.21
N ILE A 505 22.53 -8.53 -11.73
CA ILE A 505 23.06 -9.72 -11.10
C ILE A 505 24.59 -9.64 -11.07
N TYR A 506 25.15 -9.79 -9.87
CA TYR A 506 26.58 -9.86 -9.65
C TYR A 506 27.02 -11.30 -9.43
N ALA A 507 28.11 -11.70 -10.07
CA ALA A 507 28.66 -13.04 -9.98
C ALA A 507 30.17 -12.99 -9.71
N ILE A 508 30.63 -13.76 -8.72
CA ILE A 508 32.05 -13.87 -8.37
C ILE A 508 32.59 -15.19 -8.91
N ARG A 509 33.58 -15.11 -9.78
CA ARG A 509 34.32 -16.27 -10.31
C ARG A 509 35.28 -16.85 -9.28
N GLN A 510 35.74 -18.08 -9.52
CA GLN A 510 36.72 -18.76 -8.66
C GLN A 510 38.05 -18.01 -8.51
N ASP A 511 38.50 -17.33 -9.57
CA ASP A 511 39.70 -16.48 -9.57
C ASP A 511 39.48 -15.11 -8.92
N GLY A 512 38.28 -14.84 -8.40
CA GLY A 512 37.94 -13.62 -7.68
C GLY A 512 37.53 -12.45 -8.58
N VAL A 513 37.34 -12.67 -9.87
CA VAL A 513 36.75 -11.67 -10.78
C VAL A 513 35.27 -11.47 -10.42
N LEU A 514 34.84 -10.21 -10.27
CA LEU A 514 33.44 -9.82 -10.12
C LEU A 514 32.89 -9.42 -11.49
N GLU A 515 31.80 -10.06 -11.85
CA GLU A 515 31.03 -9.78 -13.06
C GLU A 515 29.71 -9.12 -12.73
N ARG A 516 29.25 -8.26 -13.65
CA ARG A 516 27.92 -7.71 -13.69
C ARG A 516 27.20 -8.24 -14.93
N HIS A 517 26.04 -8.81 -14.69
CA HIS A 517 25.09 -9.28 -15.70
C HIS A 517 23.80 -8.48 -15.51
N VAL A 518 23.13 -8.12 -16.61
CA VAL A 518 21.86 -7.40 -16.54
C VAL A 518 20.83 -8.13 -17.37
N HIS A 519 19.81 -8.64 -16.69
CA HIS A 519 18.68 -9.30 -17.30
C HIS A 519 17.57 -8.26 -17.50
N THR A 520 17.50 -7.63 -18.67
CA THR A 520 16.48 -6.60 -18.95
C THR A 520 15.08 -7.20 -19.01
N GLY A 521 14.98 -8.48 -19.37
CA GLY A 521 13.75 -9.28 -19.36
C GLY A 521 13.24 -9.72 -17.99
N TYR A 522 13.87 -9.31 -16.87
CA TYR A 522 13.64 -9.93 -15.56
C TYR A 522 12.20 -9.88 -15.05
N LEU A 523 11.39 -8.89 -15.42
CA LEU A 523 9.99 -8.83 -14.98
C LEU A 523 9.11 -9.88 -15.70
N GLN A 524 9.47 -10.25 -16.92
CA GLN A 524 8.66 -11.09 -17.79
C GLN A 524 9.26 -12.48 -18.02
N GLY A 525 10.51 -12.69 -17.61
CA GLY A 525 11.25 -13.93 -17.85
C GLY A 525 11.70 -14.11 -19.30
N THR A 526 11.83 -13.02 -20.08
CA THR A 526 12.29 -13.07 -21.47
C THR A 526 13.82 -13.23 -21.53
N LEU A 527 14.37 -13.78 -22.62
CA LEU A 527 15.82 -14.06 -22.76
C LEU A 527 16.68 -12.82 -23.09
N GLU A 528 16.30 -11.65 -22.58
CA GLU A 528 16.93 -10.38 -22.92
C GLU A 528 17.98 -10.00 -21.88
N TRP A 529 19.24 -9.93 -22.33
CA TRP A 529 20.40 -9.62 -21.50
C TRP A 529 21.24 -8.51 -22.12
N GLU A 530 21.79 -7.62 -21.29
CA GLU A 530 22.89 -6.74 -21.72
C GLU A 530 24.19 -7.53 -21.85
N ALA A 531 25.20 -6.89 -22.45
CA ALA A 531 26.55 -7.45 -22.48
C ALA A 531 27.08 -7.63 -21.04
N ARG A 532 27.72 -8.77 -20.80
CA ARG A 532 28.43 -9.07 -19.55
C ARG A 532 29.61 -8.12 -19.37
N ASP A 533 29.73 -7.55 -18.18
CA ASP A 533 30.87 -6.72 -17.78
C ASP A 533 31.72 -7.41 -16.71
N GLU A 534 33.04 -7.49 -16.89
CA GLU A 534 33.98 -7.79 -15.81
C GLU A 534 34.36 -6.49 -15.13
N ILE A 535 33.93 -6.32 -13.88
CA ILE A 535 33.99 -5.01 -13.21
C ILE A 535 35.04 -4.95 -12.11
N GLY A 536 35.58 -6.07 -11.61
CA GLY A 536 36.66 -6.01 -10.62
C GLY A 536 37.32 -7.35 -10.32
N THR A 537 38.37 -7.35 -9.50
CA THR A 537 39.15 -8.53 -9.10
C THR A 537 39.33 -8.60 -7.58
N GLY A 538 39.60 -9.79 -7.04
CA GLY A 538 39.88 -10.00 -5.61
C GLY A 538 38.65 -10.11 -4.69
N TRP A 539 37.46 -10.33 -5.25
CA TRP A 539 36.19 -10.36 -4.50
C TRP A 539 35.94 -11.65 -3.71
N ASN A 540 36.73 -12.69 -3.94
CA ASN A 540 36.67 -13.97 -3.21
C ASN A 540 37.27 -13.89 -1.78
N GLY A 541 37.94 -12.79 -1.41
CA GLY A 541 38.57 -12.62 -0.11
C GLY A 541 37.61 -12.24 1.04
N PHE A 542 36.40 -11.78 0.73
CA PHE A 542 35.43 -11.29 1.72
C PHE A 542 34.64 -12.42 2.38
N GLN A 543 34.26 -12.23 3.65
CA GLN A 543 33.37 -13.14 4.37
C GLN A 543 31.98 -13.18 3.72
N ALA A 544 31.46 -12.01 3.34
CA ALA A 544 30.24 -11.89 2.58
C ALA A 544 30.31 -10.66 1.67
N VAL A 545 29.64 -10.74 0.52
CA VAL A 545 29.38 -9.60 -0.36
C VAL A 545 27.89 -9.58 -0.68
N VAL A 546 27.25 -8.43 -0.58
CA VAL A 546 25.84 -8.21 -0.99
C VAL A 546 25.73 -6.87 -1.71
N ALA A 547 24.72 -6.71 -2.56
CA ALA A 547 24.45 -5.44 -3.22
C ALA A 547 23.10 -4.87 -2.79
N ALA A 548 23.00 -3.55 -2.78
CA ALA A 548 21.75 -2.82 -2.66
C ALA A 548 21.47 -2.10 -3.99
N GLY A 549 20.38 -1.33 -4.03
CA GLY A 549 20.06 -0.48 -5.17
C GLY A 549 21.16 0.52 -5.52
N ASP A 550 21.02 1.16 -6.68
CA ASP A 550 21.95 2.20 -7.20
C ASP A 550 23.42 1.77 -7.34
N GLY A 551 23.66 0.46 -7.52
CA GLY A 551 24.99 -0.10 -7.72
C GLY A 551 25.84 -0.16 -6.45
N VAL A 552 25.24 0.01 -5.28
CA VAL A 552 25.92 -0.08 -3.98
C VAL A 552 26.26 -1.53 -3.67
N ILE A 553 27.50 -1.79 -3.24
CA ILE A 553 27.99 -3.10 -2.86
C ILE A 553 28.63 -3.02 -1.47
N TYR A 554 28.16 -3.86 -0.56
CA TYR A 554 28.73 -4.03 0.77
C TYR A 554 29.59 -5.29 0.82
N ALA A 555 30.84 -5.14 1.24
CA ALA A 555 31.75 -6.23 1.46
C ALA A 555 32.10 -6.36 2.95
N PHE A 556 31.84 -7.52 3.52
CA PHE A 556 32.07 -7.84 4.92
C PHE A 556 33.41 -8.55 5.04
N THR A 557 34.29 -7.96 5.83
CA THR A 557 35.63 -8.49 6.09
C THR A 557 35.61 -9.42 7.30
N ARG A 558 36.57 -10.35 7.37
CA ARG A 558 36.67 -11.32 8.48
C ARG A 558 37.01 -10.66 9.82
N ASP A 559 37.62 -9.48 9.81
CA ASP A 559 37.91 -8.66 10.99
C ASP A 559 36.73 -7.75 11.41
N GLY A 560 35.55 -7.91 10.80
CA GLY A 560 34.30 -7.31 11.25
C GLY A 560 34.05 -5.89 10.75
N LYS A 561 34.75 -5.45 9.70
CA LYS A 561 34.46 -4.21 8.97
C LYS A 561 33.44 -4.44 7.86
N VAL A 562 32.61 -3.43 7.62
CA VAL A 562 31.78 -3.30 6.42
C VAL A 562 32.41 -2.26 5.52
N LEU A 563 32.87 -2.71 4.36
CA LEU A 563 33.36 -1.86 3.30
C LEU A 563 32.22 -1.56 2.32
N TRP A 564 32.15 -0.31 1.91
CA TRP A 564 31.24 0.19 0.91
C TRP A 564 31.96 0.42 -0.41
N TYR A 565 31.29 0.02 -1.48
CA TYR A 565 31.65 0.31 -2.85
C TYR A 565 30.39 0.74 -3.60
N ARG A 566 30.58 1.43 -4.72
CA ARG A 566 29.51 1.68 -5.69
C ARG A 566 30.05 1.55 -7.11
N TYR A 567 29.32 0.85 -7.97
CA TYR A 567 29.62 0.78 -9.40
C TYR A 567 28.42 1.27 -10.20
N GLY A 568 28.56 2.42 -10.86
CA GLY A 568 27.46 3.03 -11.59
C GLY A 568 27.80 4.37 -12.22
N LYS A 569 26.82 4.95 -12.92
CA LYS A 569 26.85 6.34 -13.39
C LYS A 569 26.43 7.30 -12.26
N ARG A 570 26.84 8.56 -12.33
CA ARG A 570 26.29 9.65 -11.49
C ARG A 570 25.63 10.69 -12.37
N LYS A 571 24.46 11.18 -11.92
CA LYS A 571 23.82 12.36 -12.48
C LYS A 571 24.55 13.62 -12.01
N LYS A 572 24.59 14.65 -12.86
CA LYS A 572 25.04 15.99 -12.45
C LYS A 572 24.07 16.51 -11.37
N PRO A 573 24.54 16.92 -10.19
CA PRO A 573 23.66 17.46 -9.16
C PRO A 573 22.96 18.73 -9.67
N ALA A 574 21.65 18.85 -9.41
CA ALA A 574 20.88 20.03 -9.75
C ALA A 574 21.43 21.21 -8.93
N ALA A 575 22.08 22.16 -9.59
CA ALA A 575 22.93 23.15 -8.97
C ALA A 575 22.31 23.91 -7.77
N GLY A 576 22.85 23.70 -6.57
CA GLY A 576 23.22 24.84 -5.72
C GLY A 576 24.43 25.53 -6.34
N THR A 577 24.48 26.86 -6.27
CA THR A 577 25.37 27.76 -7.04
C THR A 577 26.78 27.23 -7.36
N LYS A 578 27.37 27.74 -8.47
CA LYS A 578 28.76 27.51 -8.91
C LYS A 578 29.84 27.73 -7.82
N TRP A 579 29.47 28.28 -6.66
CA TRP A 579 30.32 28.58 -5.51
C TRP A 579 30.32 27.52 -4.39
N ASP A 580 29.37 26.59 -4.36
CA ASP A 580 29.24 25.57 -3.30
C ASP A 580 30.31 24.46 -3.43
N TRP A 581 30.65 24.10 -4.68
CA TRP A 581 31.69 23.12 -5.02
C TRP A 581 33.10 23.54 -4.57
N LYS A 582 33.33 24.85 -4.39
CA LYS A 582 34.60 25.40 -3.90
C LYS A 582 34.76 25.23 -2.38
N HIS A 583 33.67 25.15 -1.61
CA HIS A 583 33.70 25.02 -0.15
C HIS A 583 33.97 23.58 0.33
N ILE A 584 33.85 22.58 -0.55
CA ILE A 584 34.29 21.19 -0.27
C ILE A 584 35.82 21.10 -0.05
N ARG A 585 36.58 22.18 -0.32
CA ARG A 585 38.00 22.28 0.08
C ARG A 585 38.23 22.29 1.60
N GLU A 586 37.26 22.72 2.41
CA GLU A 586 37.52 22.97 3.85
C GLU A 586 37.27 21.75 4.76
N ILE A 587 36.52 20.73 4.32
CA ILE A 587 36.35 19.50 5.12
C ILE A 587 37.60 18.58 5.03
N ALA A 588 38.60 18.95 4.22
CA ALA A 588 39.85 18.19 4.05
C ALA A 588 40.97 18.58 5.04
N TYR A 589 40.77 19.53 5.97
CA TYR A 589 41.81 19.94 6.91
C TYR A 589 41.35 19.92 8.37
N LEU A 590 41.36 18.72 8.98
CA LEU A 590 41.76 18.61 10.38
C LEU A 590 43.30 18.59 10.38
N GLU A 591 43.92 19.77 10.47
CA GLU A 591 45.37 19.88 10.67
C GLU A 591 45.77 19.29 12.04
N PRO A 592 46.83 18.48 12.12
CA PRO A 592 47.52 18.26 13.38
C PRO A 592 48.29 19.54 13.78
N ALA A 593 48.30 19.84 15.08
CA ALA A 593 48.89 21.04 15.69
C ALA A 593 50.32 21.39 15.20
N PRO A 594 50.72 22.68 15.22
CA PRO A 594 51.90 23.16 14.51
C PRO A 594 53.18 22.86 15.29
N THR A 595 54.12 22.15 14.67
CA THR A 595 55.54 22.20 15.08
C THR A 595 56.44 22.41 13.86
N ARG A 596 56.96 23.64 13.79
CA ARG A 596 58.19 24.17 13.18
C ARG A 596 58.62 23.67 11.79
N GLU A 597 58.71 24.67 10.91
CA GLU A 597 59.42 24.71 9.64
C GLU A 597 60.80 24.03 9.70
N THR A 598 60.97 22.98 8.90
CA THR A 598 62.23 22.72 8.19
C THR A 598 61.91 22.12 6.84
N ALA A 599 62.39 22.77 5.79
CA ALA A 599 62.38 22.28 4.42
C ALA A 599 63.03 20.89 4.33
N VAL A 600 62.34 19.92 3.72
CA VAL A 600 62.94 18.66 3.28
C VAL A 600 62.39 18.27 1.91
N THR A 601 63.35 17.99 1.05
CA THR A 601 63.36 17.56 -0.35
C THR A 601 62.61 16.27 -0.65
N ASP A 602 62.25 16.08 -1.92
CA ASP A 602 61.74 14.87 -2.58
C ASP A 602 62.30 13.55 -2.01
N ALA A 603 61.63 12.97 -1.00
CA ALA A 603 61.83 11.58 -0.58
C ALA A 603 60.70 11.12 0.38
N VAL A 604 59.98 10.08 -0.05
CA VAL A 604 59.24 9.11 0.79
C VAL A 604 57.97 9.62 1.48
N TRP A 605 56.86 9.65 0.74
CA TRP A 605 55.55 9.32 1.34
C TRP A 605 55.50 7.80 1.54
N LYS A 606 55.66 7.35 2.78
CA LYS A 606 55.44 5.95 3.15
C LYS A 606 54.01 5.57 2.79
N LYS A 607 53.86 4.73 1.76
CA LYS A 607 52.70 3.85 1.57
C LYS A 607 52.32 3.24 2.94
N ILE A 608 51.18 3.61 3.49
CA ILE A 608 50.51 2.74 4.46
C ILE A 608 50.03 1.54 3.64
N ARG A 609 50.88 0.51 3.57
CA ARG A 609 50.48 -0.79 3.04
C ARG A 609 49.54 -1.40 4.06
N PHE A 610 48.23 -1.35 3.80
CA PHE A 610 47.33 -2.36 4.32
C PHE A 610 47.66 -3.65 3.58
N THR A 611 48.20 -4.64 4.28
CA THR A 611 48.72 -5.89 3.70
C THR A 611 47.64 -6.84 3.20
N ASP A 612 46.35 -6.53 3.37
CA ASP A 612 45.27 -7.50 3.20
C ASP A 612 44.04 -6.93 2.44
N ILE A 613 44.21 -5.88 1.64
CA ILE A 613 43.14 -5.36 0.76
C ILE A 613 43.35 -5.90 -0.67
N PRO A 614 42.33 -6.47 -1.33
CA PRO A 614 42.43 -6.97 -2.70
C PRO A 614 42.92 -5.89 -3.67
N VAL A 615 43.80 -6.30 -4.60
CA VAL A 615 44.29 -5.46 -5.70
C VAL A 615 43.11 -5.18 -6.63
N LEU A 616 42.57 -3.97 -6.54
CA LEU A 616 41.65 -3.43 -7.53
C LEU A 616 42.40 -3.26 -8.86
N PRO A 617 41.74 -3.43 -10.02
CA PRO A 617 42.34 -3.17 -11.33
C PRO A 617 42.89 -1.74 -11.41
N ASP A 618 43.85 -1.48 -12.32
CA ASP A 618 44.48 -0.16 -12.55
C ASP A 618 43.48 0.99 -12.85
N THR A 619 42.20 0.66 -13.02
CA THR A 619 41.07 1.58 -13.21
C THR A 619 40.43 2.06 -11.91
N ALA A 620 40.72 1.44 -10.77
CA ALA A 620 40.20 1.88 -9.48
C ALA A 620 40.97 3.11 -8.97
N THR A 621 40.23 4.18 -8.75
CA THR A 621 40.75 5.43 -8.18
C THR A 621 40.34 5.51 -6.73
N ASP A 622 41.29 5.86 -5.86
CA ASP A 622 41.05 6.13 -4.44
C ASP A 622 39.93 7.18 -4.28
N ALA A 623 39.19 7.11 -3.17
CA ALA A 623 38.13 8.03 -2.78
C ALA A 623 38.55 9.52 -2.84
N ALA A 624 39.86 9.80 -2.74
CA ALA A 624 40.42 11.13 -2.86
C ALA A 624 40.68 11.58 -4.33
N ASP A 625 40.94 10.65 -5.25
CA ASP A 625 41.34 10.93 -6.64
C ASP A 625 40.17 10.93 -7.65
N TRP A 626 39.06 10.23 -7.36
CA TRP A 626 37.89 10.28 -8.26
C TRP A 626 37.24 11.67 -8.31
N LYS A 627 37.24 12.42 -7.19
CA LYS A 627 36.76 13.81 -7.14
C LYS A 627 37.55 14.72 -8.09
N LYS A 628 38.88 14.49 -8.21
CA LYS A 628 39.75 15.20 -9.15
C LYS A 628 39.45 14.85 -10.61
N ARG A 629 39.23 13.57 -10.92
CA ARG A 629 38.89 13.14 -12.30
C ARG A 629 37.55 13.69 -12.77
N GLN A 630 36.50 13.63 -11.95
CA GLN A 630 35.20 14.23 -12.28
C GLN A 630 35.30 15.73 -12.52
N PHE A 631 36.08 16.44 -11.69
CA PHE A 631 36.31 17.87 -11.86
C PHE A 631 36.97 18.19 -13.21
N ILE A 632 37.99 17.42 -13.61
CA ILE A 632 38.65 17.56 -14.92
C ILE A 632 37.68 17.28 -16.08
N GLU A 633 36.81 16.28 -15.94
CA GLU A 633 35.88 15.87 -16.99
C GLU A 633 34.72 16.87 -17.15
N LEU A 634 34.22 17.43 -16.05
CA LEU A 634 33.22 18.51 -16.02
C LEU A 634 33.80 19.86 -16.47
N GLU A 635 35.07 20.16 -16.18
CA GLU A 635 35.77 21.34 -16.74
C GLU A 635 35.95 21.22 -18.25
N ARG A 636 36.23 20.02 -18.77
CA ARG A 636 36.38 19.77 -20.20
C ARG A 636 35.06 19.75 -20.95
N ASN A 637 33.97 19.27 -20.33
CA ASN A 637 32.66 19.12 -20.96
C ASN A 637 31.50 19.59 -20.04
N PRO A 638 31.33 20.91 -19.85
CA PRO A 638 30.38 21.48 -18.88
C PRO A 638 28.88 21.21 -19.18
N LEU A 639 28.56 20.75 -20.40
CA LEU A 639 27.21 20.45 -20.87
C LEU A 639 26.74 19.00 -20.59
N ILE A 640 27.60 18.14 -20.05
CA ILE A 640 27.23 16.76 -19.73
C ILE A 640 26.23 16.77 -18.55
N THR A 641 25.05 16.18 -18.75
CA THR A 641 23.96 16.06 -17.76
C THR A 641 24.07 14.80 -16.88
N GLU A 642 24.76 13.78 -17.37
CA GLU A 642 25.01 12.51 -16.69
C GLU A 642 26.42 12.03 -17.04
N LEU A 643 27.21 11.61 -16.05
CA LEU A 643 28.52 11.04 -16.34
C LEU A 643 28.35 9.77 -17.18
N MET A 644 28.83 9.85 -18.42
CA MET A 644 28.59 8.84 -19.46
C MET A 644 29.22 7.48 -19.13
N THR A 645 30.25 7.45 -18.27
CA THR A 645 31.06 6.26 -17.97
C THR A 645 30.67 5.62 -16.64
N MET A 646 30.56 4.29 -16.64
CA MET A 646 30.46 3.51 -15.40
C MET A 646 31.78 3.65 -14.62
N THR A 647 31.69 3.96 -13.34
CA THR A 647 32.87 4.16 -12.49
C THR A 647 32.71 3.49 -11.14
N TRP A 648 33.85 3.13 -10.54
CA TRP A 648 33.91 2.67 -9.15
C TRP A 648 34.06 3.84 -8.20
N GLU A 649 33.37 3.74 -7.08
CA GLU A 649 33.56 4.56 -5.88
C GLU A 649 33.88 3.62 -4.70
N GLY A 650 34.83 4.01 -3.84
CA GLY A 650 35.31 3.18 -2.73
C GLY A 650 36.60 2.40 -3.03
N PRO A 651 37.11 1.57 -2.10
CA PRO A 651 36.49 1.16 -0.84
C PRO A 651 36.42 2.25 0.22
N VAL A 652 35.33 2.29 0.99
CA VAL A 652 35.24 3.09 2.23
C VAL A 652 34.76 2.21 3.38
N GLU A 653 35.45 2.25 4.51
CA GLU A 653 34.96 1.63 5.75
C GLU A 653 33.84 2.48 6.33
N ILE A 654 32.62 1.94 6.35
CA ILE A 654 31.42 2.68 6.78
C ILE A 654 30.79 2.13 8.07
N LYS A 655 31.23 0.95 8.53
CA LYS A 655 30.80 0.36 9.80
C LYS A 655 31.85 -0.63 10.28
N ARG A 656 31.99 -0.77 11.60
CA ARG A 656 32.79 -1.79 12.26
C ARG A 656 32.02 -2.36 13.45
N GLY A 657 32.35 -3.59 13.84
CA GLY A 657 31.84 -4.21 15.05
C GLY A 657 30.47 -4.86 14.86
N LEU A 658 30.18 -5.33 13.65
CA LEU A 658 29.05 -6.24 13.47
C LEU A 658 29.32 -7.52 14.27
N PRO A 659 28.35 -7.99 15.08
CA PRO A 659 28.45 -9.29 15.71
C PRO A 659 28.70 -10.37 14.65
N GLY A 660 29.37 -11.46 15.03
CA GLY A 660 29.52 -12.61 14.16
C GLY A 660 28.15 -13.04 13.61
N PHE A 661 28.06 -13.23 12.31
CA PHE A 661 26.82 -13.57 11.61
C PHE A 661 26.99 -14.85 10.79
N ARG A 662 25.89 -15.56 10.57
CA ARG A 662 25.80 -16.73 9.69
C ARG A 662 25.61 -16.29 8.25
N SER A 663 24.68 -15.38 8.03
CA SER A 663 24.37 -14.82 6.72
C SER A 663 23.88 -13.38 6.82
N VAL A 664 23.99 -12.68 5.70
CA VAL A 664 23.49 -11.33 5.51
C VAL A 664 22.86 -11.24 4.14
N PHE A 665 21.69 -10.62 4.05
CA PHE A 665 21.01 -10.36 2.80
C PHE A 665 20.34 -8.97 2.83
N PRO A 666 20.31 -8.27 1.69
CA PRO A 666 19.69 -6.96 1.59
C PRO A 666 18.19 -7.09 1.31
N LEU A 667 17.42 -6.08 1.69
CA LEU A 667 16.08 -5.87 1.15
C LEU A 667 16.21 -5.43 -0.31
N MET A 668 15.57 -6.16 -1.22
CA MET A 668 15.56 -5.78 -2.63
C MET A 668 14.39 -4.84 -2.93
N ASN A 669 14.65 -3.85 -3.78
CA ASN A 669 13.67 -2.86 -4.24
C ASN A 669 12.85 -2.28 -3.08
N ALA A 670 13.54 -1.85 -2.02
CA ALA A 670 12.90 -1.07 -0.98
C ALA A 670 12.25 0.16 -1.65
N PRO A 671 10.99 0.52 -1.32
CA PRO A 671 10.40 1.75 -1.79
C PRO A 671 11.30 2.91 -1.33
N PHE A 672 12.15 3.40 -2.22
CA PHE A 672 12.92 4.61 -2.00
C PHE A 672 12.18 5.75 -2.68
N ARG A 673 11.46 6.51 -1.87
CA ARG A 673 11.07 7.87 -2.23
C ARG A 673 12.36 8.71 -2.11
N GLY A 674 13.06 8.87 -3.24
CA GLY A 674 13.96 10.00 -3.39
C GLY A 674 13.17 11.30 -3.16
N PRO A 675 13.84 12.42 -2.84
CA PRO A 675 13.14 13.68 -2.70
C PRO A 675 12.46 13.98 -4.03
N ASN A 676 11.13 14.03 -3.99
CA ASN A 676 10.32 14.53 -5.09
C ASN A 676 10.55 16.03 -5.27
#